data_AF-G4TNI5-F1
#
_entry.id   AF-G4TNI5-F1
#
_cell.length_a   1.000
_cell.length_b   1.000
_cell.length_c   1.000
_cell.angle_alpha   90.00
_cell.angle_beta   90.00
_cell.angle_gamma   90.00
#
_symmetry.space_group_name_H-M   'P 1'
#
loop_
_entity.id
_entity.type
_entity.pdbx_description
1 polymer ?
#
loop_
_entity_poly.entity_id
_entity_poly.type
_entity_poly.pdbx_seq_one_letter_code
_entity_poly.pdbx_strand_id
1 'polypeptide(L)'
;MSVLPHLPSDAVQQSTLLVLRATSLIHTSVDSAEQQRRQEDLMRLVGTSDAWGLVIPFLGHDDVNVQFYGAHILGVKVVREWNSLGEDIQLPLRDTVLQLTATAIALQRPKMVLRKLYIAITSMALKLNTTSPPKWPDFLNYSLSSLQSQGANRETLLEFMTIAVEEVSRASKVASVQITESLNAAIPAFMETFSTTVLGPSVPESERIGALKCLQAWVGWGMTGNDLTSVVPTLLSVLSSPSLFITVSDVLQDILTASALAEGAGVKTLTEPLLDWISTTGRTIADAAVTEGSPNAISTSFCKLICALGDHSNGYIATKLYRASLQGQSDSPALEPRVQEFLRLMLLYTGFPGYYGVDEEDSELTLGFWYLLQESLWEVGEGGEEDWVDLINSETEKAIQNAIDTVNANVLDPEGPMRSPIQYESEIPKASDKQDGMGLARVLFAEVVTTLRRKITWPSAAQIHASGGWDAEQREMFGIYRRNVGDTLINACYVLRDKFLENLLNDMKDQLAQTSRDVTSWENVEATLFCIKAVHDALTTSNLEPLEFLFSESTMNALPQVGAHRVRWTMLTLIGEYASYFTTVSSTPSLLRAVNYTVTALPEPSLSLQASMSLKDLCDANRAILAPHINSFADLHRNVELLGPEEKSKVIESISSVISALRPEEQVEPIIAIVQPLLQTLATALNTGLALEESQPRCIAQLRSLTGCARGLTPISDPLTEGTFVPDADAIAKTRQDERIFKLREQITLAIESVVNLWGSDAEITSVLSDLIKGITATQAEESILSLSPQPLLQIIAKANQRQVTSTWLTLATILTGQLYPGKSLENLNPKPTRDAIQFVEQLAPEIMAPCLLLMTNTEYLESNPDVVQEFFRFAEVVALDFSTSIYRLPQDLLSSLLQQATVSLGLQERYSLAASCRFFVTLLRKTLTTSELAREADALMSLHGKQIVAAIVYGVAGLAPRSVTANLNEILFCITSTRLEQARAFLSEILFSPDFTAKYPMATQKAKETFMTSLLAARNAHKGRHAVTQFQTITRGLEGTTYGYVTI
;
A
#
# COMPACT_ATOMS: atom_id res chain seq x y z
N MET A 1 -44.37 -20.92 -28.79
CA MET A 1 -45.00 -20.32 -27.59
C MET A 1 -43.93 -19.53 -26.88
N SER A 2 -44.15 -18.25 -26.58
CA SER A 2 -43.10 -17.41 -25.97
C SER A 2 -42.80 -17.90 -24.56
N VAL A 3 -41.52 -18.18 -24.31
CA VAL A 3 -41.00 -18.65 -23.02
C VAL A 3 -41.06 -17.55 -21.95
N LEU A 4 -41.09 -16.29 -22.40
CA LEU A 4 -41.15 -15.10 -21.56
C LEU A 4 -42.60 -14.58 -21.42
N PRO A 5 -42.94 -13.94 -20.27
CA PRO A 5 -44.27 -13.40 -20.03
C PRO A 5 -44.61 -12.28 -21.04
N HIS A 6 -45.85 -12.27 -21.53
CA HIS A 6 -46.32 -11.25 -22.45
C HIS A 6 -46.89 -10.07 -21.66
N LEU A 7 -46.34 -8.87 -21.88
CA LEU A 7 -46.85 -7.64 -21.27
C LEU A 7 -47.86 -6.93 -22.19
N PRO A 8 -48.84 -6.19 -21.63
CA PRO A 8 -49.69 -5.29 -22.41
C PRO A 8 -48.86 -4.22 -23.14
N SER A 9 -49.31 -3.81 -24.34
CA SER A 9 -48.60 -2.78 -25.15
C SER A 9 -48.35 -1.48 -24.37
N ASP A 10 -49.31 -1.07 -23.54
CA ASP A 10 -49.20 0.16 -22.73
C ASP A 10 -48.07 0.08 -21.69
N ALA A 11 -47.89 -1.09 -21.06
CA ALA A 11 -46.84 -1.31 -20.06
C ALA A 11 -45.44 -1.32 -20.70
N VAL A 12 -45.32 -1.90 -21.90
CA VAL A 12 -44.08 -1.85 -22.68
C VAL A 12 -43.75 -0.40 -23.04
N GLN A 13 -44.72 0.36 -23.55
CA GLN A 13 -44.52 1.75 -23.97
C GLN A 13 -44.14 2.67 -22.80
N GLN A 14 -44.77 2.50 -21.62
CA GLN A 14 -44.41 3.24 -20.42
C GLN A 14 -42.97 2.94 -19.96
N SER A 15 -42.57 1.67 -20.02
CA SER A 15 -41.21 1.25 -19.65
C SER A 15 -40.17 1.76 -20.67
N THR A 16 -40.51 1.77 -21.96
CA THR A 16 -39.67 2.37 -23.02
C THR A 16 -39.48 3.86 -22.78
N LEU A 17 -40.55 4.61 -22.46
CA LEU A 17 -40.45 6.03 -22.13
C LEU A 17 -39.59 6.30 -20.90
N LEU A 18 -39.65 5.43 -19.88
CA LEU A 18 -38.82 5.54 -18.68
C LEU A 18 -37.34 5.41 -19.03
N VAL A 19 -36.98 4.41 -19.84
CA VAL A 19 -35.60 4.22 -20.33
C VAL A 19 -35.14 5.44 -21.13
N LEU A 20 -35.91 5.88 -22.12
CA LEU A 20 -35.57 7.03 -22.96
C LEU A 20 -35.40 8.32 -22.13
N ARG A 21 -36.26 8.53 -21.13
CA ARG A 21 -36.16 9.68 -20.22
C ARG A 21 -34.90 9.61 -19.36
N ALA A 22 -34.55 8.42 -18.89
CA ALA A 22 -33.35 8.22 -18.08
C ALA A 22 -32.05 8.38 -18.89
N THR A 23 -32.05 7.97 -20.17
CA THR A 23 -30.86 8.03 -21.05
C THR A 23 -30.75 9.31 -21.86
N SER A 24 -31.77 10.16 -21.90
CA SER A 24 -31.71 11.51 -22.49
C SER A 24 -30.77 12.44 -21.71
N LEU A 25 -29.47 12.32 -21.94
CA LEU A 25 -28.42 13.10 -21.27
C LEU A 25 -27.79 14.19 -22.15
N ILE A 26 -28.23 14.36 -23.40
CA ILE A 26 -27.40 15.07 -24.39
C ILE A 26 -27.49 16.61 -24.30
N HIS A 27 -28.46 17.25 -23.62
CA HIS A 27 -28.55 18.74 -23.67
C HIS A 27 -28.98 19.52 -22.42
N THR A 28 -29.11 18.92 -21.24
CA THR A 28 -29.47 19.69 -20.03
C THR A 28 -28.65 19.26 -18.83
N SER A 29 -28.05 20.22 -18.12
CA SER A 29 -27.48 20.04 -16.78
C SER A 29 -28.56 19.56 -15.82
N VAL A 30 -28.78 18.25 -15.73
CA VAL A 30 -29.74 17.63 -14.81
C VAL A 30 -29.13 17.67 -13.41
N ASP A 31 -29.89 18.18 -12.44
CA ASP A 31 -29.53 18.19 -11.02
C ASP A 31 -29.19 16.79 -10.50
N SER A 32 -28.23 16.68 -9.58
CA SER A 32 -27.73 15.40 -9.04
C SER A 32 -28.84 14.59 -8.36
N ALA A 33 -29.79 15.26 -7.70
CA ALA A 33 -30.95 14.63 -7.08
C ALA A 33 -31.95 14.03 -8.10
N GLU A 34 -32.06 14.62 -9.28
CA GLU A 34 -32.92 14.10 -10.37
C GLU A 34 -32.22 12.96 -11.11
N GLN A 35 -30.90 13.00 -11.28
CA GLN A 35 -30.11 11.87 -11.77
C GLN A 35 -30.25 10.65 -10.86
N GLN A 36 -30.16 10.84 -9.54
CA GLN A 36 -30.33 9.77 -8.56
C GLN A 36 -31.73 9.15 -8.61
N ARG A 37 -32.80 9.97 -8.69
CA ARG A 37 -34.17 9.47 -8.84
C ARG A 37 -34.37 8.65 -10.12
N ARG A 38 -33.84 9.13 -11.25
CA ARG A 38 -33.91 8.39 -12.52
C ARG A 38 -33.19 7.05 -12.45
N GLN A 39 -32.03 7.01 -11.78
CA GLN A 39 -31.29 5.78 -11.55
C GLN A 39 -32.04 4.81 -10.63
N GLU A 40 -32.69 5.30 -9.56
CA GLU A 40 -33.55 4.49 -8.68
C GLU A 40 -34.74 3.90 -9.44
N ASP A 41 -35.40 4.69 -10.28
CA ASP A 41 -36.55 4.22 -11.07
C ASP A 41 -36.15 3.12 -12.07
N LEU A 42 -34.98 3.22 -12.68
CA LEU A 42 -34.41 2.16 -13.51
C LEU A 42 -34.08 0.90 -12.69
N MET A 43 -33.49 1.05 -11.50
CA MET A 43 -33.22 -0.08 -10.61
C MET A 43 -34.51 -0.78 -10.18
N ARG A 44 -35.58 -0.02 -9.87
CA ARG A 44 -36.90 -0.56 -9.57
C ARG A 44 -37.47 -1.33 -10.77
N LEU A 45 -37.40 -0.76 -11.97
CA LEU A 45 -37.87 -1.42 -13.20
C LEU A 45 -37.19 -2.79 -13.38
N VAL A 46 -35.85 -2.84 -13.29
CA VAL A 46 -35.08 -4.09 -13.43
C VAL A 46 -35.40 -5.08 -12.32
N GLY A 47 -35.74 -4.62 -11.12
CA GLY A 47 -36.11 -5.47 -9.98
C GLY A 47 -37.49 -6.13 -10.08
N THR A 48 -38.41 -5.62 -10.91
CA THR A 48 -39.78 -6.18 -11.02
C THR A 48 -39.80 -7.53 -11.74
N SER A 49 -40.60 -8.50 -11.28
CA SER A 49 -40.75 -9.81 -11.95
C SER A 49 -41.18 -9.68 -13.41
N ASP A 50 -41.97 -8.65 -13.70
CA ASP A 50 -42.54 -8.38 -15.02
C ASP A 50 -41.49 -7.98 -16.06
N ALA A 51 -40.31 -7.53 -15.62
CA ALA A 51 -39.23 -7.10 -16.52
C ALA A 51 -38.75 -8.20 -17.47
N TRP A 52 -38.95 -9.49 -17.16
CA TRP A 52 -38.71 -10.59 -18.10
C TRP A 52 -39.48 -10.40 -19.43
N GLY A 53 -40.68 -9.83 -19.38
CA GLY A 53 -41.52 -9.58 -20.56
C GLY A 53 -41.08 -8.36 -21.39
N LEU A 54 -40.16 -7.53 -20.88
CA LEU A 54 -39.63 -6.37 -21.59
C LEU A 54 -38.45 -6.71 -22.51
N VAL A 55 -37.80 -7.88 -22.31
CA VAL A 55 -36.56 -8.25 -23.03
C VAL A 55 -36.76 -8.29 -24.55
N ILE A 56 -37.77 -9.04 -25.04
CA ILE A 56 -38.02 -9.17 -26.48
C ILE A 56 -38.45 -7.82 -27.09
N PRO A 57 -39.46 -7.11 -26.55
CA PRO A 57 -39.86 -5.80 -27.09
C PRO A 57 -38.72 -4.78 -27.12
N PHE A 58 -37.86 -4.76 -26.10
CA PHE A 58 -36.76 -3.80 -26.02
C PHE A 58 -35.65 -4.10 -27.03
N LEU A 59 -35.28 -5.38 -27.21
CA LEU A 59 -34.32 -5.80 -28.24
C LEU A 59 -34.83 -5.56 -29.68
N GLY A 60 -36.14 -5.59 -29.87
CA GLY A 60 -36.81 -5.29 -31.15
C GLY A 60 -36.96 -3.80 -31.45
N HIS A 61 -36.74 -2.92 -30.48
CA HIS A 61 -36.94 -1.46 -30.61
C HIS A 61 -35.87 -0.82 -31.51
N ASP A 62 -36.14 0.37 -32.06
CA ASP A 62 -35.21 1.08 -32.95
C ASP A 62 -34.09 1.83 -32.18
N ASP A 63 -34.42 2.38 -31.01
CA ASP A 63 -33.47 3.10 -30.14
C ASP A 63 -32.44 2.17 -29.47
N VAL A 64 -31.15 2.54 -29.59
CA VAL A 64 -30.00 1.76 -29.09
C VAL A 64 -29.99 1.65 -27.56
N ASN A 65 -30.42 2.69 -26.84
CA ASN A 65 -30.46 2.65 -25.38
C ASN A 65 -31.52 1.66 -24.89
N VAL A 66 -32.68 1.64 -25.55
CA VAL A 66 -33.76 0.69 -25.24
C VAL A 66 -33.27 -0.74 -25.52
N GLN A 67 -32.60 -0.98 -26.65
CA GLN A 67 -31.98 -2.27 -26.96
C GLN A 67 -30.97 -2.70 -25.90
N PHE A 68 -30.08 -1.79 -25.47
CA PHE A 68 -29.10 -2.04 -24.42
C PHE A 68 -29.77 -2.43 -23.09
N TYR A 69 -30.82 -1.72 -22.69
CA TYR A 69 -31.57 -2.07 -21.47
C TYR A 69 -32.30 -3.40 -21.57
N GLY A 70 -32.79 -3.78 -22.77
CA GLY A 70 -33.34 -5.12 -23.01
C GLY A 70 -32.31 -6.22 -22.72
N ALA A 71 -31.09 -6.06 -23.23
CA ALA A 71 -29.99 -6.99 -22.95
C ALA A 71 -29.51 -6.92 -21.48
N HIS A 72 -29.52 -5.73 -20.86
CA HIS A 72 -29.14 -5.55 -19.47
C HIS A 72 -30.12 -6.22 -18.50
N ILE A 73 -31.42 -6.04 -18.71
CA ILE A 73 -32.48 -6.70 -17.92
C ILE A 73 -32.28 -8.20 -17.97
N LEU A 74 -32.09 -8.78 -19.17
CA LEU A 74 -31.83 -10.21 -19.33
C LEU A 74 -30.64 -10.67 -18.47
N GLY A 75 -29.49 -9.99 -18.56
CA GLY A 75 -28.30 -10.34 -17.79
C GLY A 75 -28.52 -10.27 -16.27
N VAL A 76 -29.12 -9.19 -15.77
CA VAL A 76 -29.38 -9.03 -14.32
C VAL A 76 -30.34 -10.10 -13.82
N LYS A 77 -31.41 -10.36 -14.58
CA LYS A 77 -32.43 -11.34 -14.23
C LYS A 77 -31.89 -12.77 -14.21
N VAL A 78 -31.07 -13.14 -15.19
CA VAL A 78 -30.37 -14.44 -15.21
C VAL A 78 -29.48 -14.60 -13.98
N VAL A 79 -28.78 -13.57 -13.52
CA VAL A 79 -27.88 -13.68 -12.38
C VAL A 79 -28.63 -13.72 -11.04
N ARG A 80 -29.61 -12.84 -10.84
CA ARG A 80 -30.27 -12.62 -9.54
C ARG A 80 -31.52 -13.46 -9.32
N GLU A 81 -32.27 -13.74 -10.37
CA GLU A 81 -33.61 -14.34 -10.29
C GLU A 81 -33.70 -15.71 -10.98
N TRP A 82 -32.56 -16.34 -11.26
CA TRP A 82 -32.51 -17.65 -11.92
C TRP A 82 -33.42 -18.71 -11.27
N ASN A 83 -33.38 -18.79 -9.94
CA ASN A 83 -34.12 -19.80 -9.17
C ASN A 83 -35.63 -19.53 -9.13
N SER A 84 -36.07 -18.32 -9.51
CA SER A 84 -37.50 -18.00 -9.61
C SER A 84 -38.12 -18.56 -10.90
N LEU A 85 -37.31 -18.93 -11.89
CA LEU A 85 -37.75 -19.58 -13.12
C LEU A 85 -37.99 -21.07 -12.85
N GLY A 86 -39.17 -21.57 -13.23
CA GLY A 86 -39.45 -23.00 -13.22
C GLY A 86 -38.44 -23.78 -14.08
N GLU A 87 -38.04 -24.97 -13.65
CA GLU A 87 -37.02 -25.77 -14.34
C GLU A 87 -37.37 -26.08 -15.80
N ASP A 88 -38.66 -26.19 -16.12
CA ASP A 88 -39.19 -26.47 -17.46
C ASP A 88 -38.93 -25.33 -18.47
N ILE A 89 -38.68 -24.11 -17.97
CA ILE A 89 -38.53 -22.88 -18.77
C ILE A 89 -37.05 -22.60 -19.08
N GLN A 90 -36.13 -23.12 -18.28
CA GLN A 90 -34.70 -22.78 -18.34
C GLN A 90 -34.04 -23.17 -19.69
N LEU A 91 -34.32 -24.37 -20.21
CA LEU A 91 -33.79 -24.83 -21.51
C LEU A 91 -34.44 -24.12 -22.71
N PRO A 92 -35.78 -23.96 -22.78
CA PRO A 92 -36.39 -23.13 -23.81
C PRO A 92 -35.91 -21.67 -23.82
N LEU A 93 -35.57 -21.11 -22.64
CA LEU A 93 -35.05 -19.75 -22.52
C LEU A 93 -33.67 -19.65 -23.15
N ARG A 94 -32.79 -20.64 -22.94
CA ARG A 94 -31.49 -20.74 -23.62
C ARG A 94 -31.62 -20.60 -25.13
N ASP A 95 -32.49 -21.41 -25.73
CA ASP A 95 -32.67 -21.44 -27.19
C ASP A 95 -33.24 -20.12 -27.70
N THR A 96 -34.16 -19.52 -26.94
CA THR A 96 -34.73 -18.19 -27.24
C THR A 96 -33.65 -17.11 -27.22
N VAL A 97 -32.77 -17.09 -26.22
CA VAL A 97 -31.70 -16.09 -26.11
C VAL A 97 -30.65 -16.26 -27.22
N LEU A 98 -30.31 -17.49 -27.58
CA LEU A 98 -29.42 -17.76 -28.74
C LEU A 98 -30.04 -17.23 -30.04
N GLN A 99 -31.34 -17.46 -30.26
CA GLN A 99 -32.06 -16.95 -31.41
C GLN A 99 -32.14 -15.41 -31.43
N LEU A 100 -32.41 -14.78 -30.27
CA LEU A 100 -32.42 -13.31 -30.15
C LEU A 100 -31.04 -12.73 -30.46
N THR A 101 -29.97 -13.39 -30.02
CA THR A 101 -28.60 -12.98 -30.27
C THR A 101 -28.25 -13.12 -31.75
N ALA A 102 -28.60 -14.23 -32.40
CA ALA A 102 -28.42 -14.41 -33.84
C ALA A 102 -29.20 -13.38 -34.66
N THR A 103 -30.44 -13.06 -34.25
CA THR A 103 -31.24 -12.00 -34.87
C THR A 103 -30.57 -10.64 -34.72
N ALA A 104 -30.02 -10.34 -33.54
CA ALA A 104 -29.28 -9.11 -33.30
C ALA A 104 -28.02 -9.00 -34.16
N ILE A 105 -27.32 -10.12 -34.40
CA ILE A 105 -26.17 -10.18 -35.32
C ILE A 105 -26.61 -9.93 -36.77
N ALA A 106 -27.67 -10.60 -37.22
CA ALA A 106 -28.20 -10.45 -38.59
C ALA A 106 -28.68 -9.01 -38.87
N LEU A 107 -29.26 -8.35 -37.86
CA LEU A 107 -29.68 -6.95 -37.92
C LEU A 107 -28.54 -5.94 -37.69
N GLN A 108 -27.29 -6.40 -37.54
CA GLN A 108 -26.11 -5.57 -37.27
C GLN A 108 -26.32 -4.62 -36.08
N ARG A 109 -26.91 -5.12 -34.99
CA ARG A 109 -27.12 -4.33 -33.77
C ARG A 109 -25.76 -3.89 -33.18
N PRO A 110 -25.71 -2.77 -32.42
CA PRO A 110 -24.45 -2.24 -31.89
C PRO A 110 -23.68 -3.22 -30.98
N LYS A 111 -22.34 -3.20 -31.04
CA LYS A 111 -21.45 -4.11 -30.28
C LYS A 111 -21.75 -4.13 -28.77
N MET A 112 -22.12 -3.01 -28.17
CA MET A 112 -22.46 -2.93 -26.74
C MET A 112 -23.68 -3.81 -26.36
N VAL A 113 -24.65 -3.95 -27.27
CA VAL A 113 -25.84 -4.80 -27.07
C VAL A 113 -25.45 -6.27 -27.20
N LEU A 114 -24.68 -6.61 -28.24
CA LEU A 114 -24.16 -7.96 -28.45
C LEU A 114 -23.31 -8.43 -27.26
N ARG A 115 -22.40 -7.58 -26.74
CA ARG A 115 -21.60 -7.89 -25.55
C ARG A 115 -22.49 -8.25 -24.35
N LYS A 116 -23.57 -7.50 -24.09
CA LYS A 116 -24.51 -7.83 -22.99
C LYS A 116 -25.24 -9.17 -23.21
N LEU A 117 -25.63 -9.47 -24.45
CA LEU A 117 -26.26 -10.74 -24.79
C LEU A 117 -25.28 -11.93 -24.62
N TYR A 118 -24.03 -11.77 -25.05
CA TYR A 118 -22.98 -12.76 -24.84
C TYR A 118 -22.73 -13.03 -23.35
N ILE A 119 -22.66 -11.98 -22.52
CA ILE A 119 -22.54 -12.11 -21.06
C ILE A 119 -23.75 -12.85 -20.47
N ALA A 120 -24.96 -12.57 -20.94
CA ALA A 120 -26.16 -13.26 -20.49
C ALA A 120 -26.15 -14.75 -20.87
N ILE A 121 -25.72 -15.09 -22.10
CA ILE A 121 -25.53 -16.49 -22.55
C ILE A 121 -24.56 -17.22 -21.62
N THR A 122 -23.39 -16.64 -21.36
CA THR A 122 -22.38 -17.27 -20.49
C THR A 122 -22.88 -17.40 -19.05
N SER A 123 -23.59 -16.39 -18.53
CA SER A 123 -24.21 -16.44 -17.20
C SER A 123 -25.24 -17.57 -17.09
N MET A 124 -26.05 -17.81 -18.12
CA MET A 124 -26.98 -18.95 -18.15
C MET A 124 -26.23 -20.28 -18.20
N ALA A 125 -25.14 -20.38 -18.98
CA ALA A 125 -24.33 -21.58 -19.04
C ALA A 125 -23.72 -21.94 -17.67
N LEU A 126 -23.22 -20.94 -16.94
CA LEU A 126 -22.75 -21.10 -15.56
C LEU A 126 -23.84 -21.69 -14.65
N LYS A 127 -25.08 -21.20 -14.75
CA LYS A 127 -26.22 -21.69 -13.93
C LYS A 127 -26.74 -23.07 -14.35
N LEU A 128 -26.79 -23.36 -15.65
CA LEU A 128 -27.31 -24.62 -16.17
C LEU A 128 -26.38 -25.82 -15.92
N ASN A 129 -25.10 -25.55 -15.64
CA ASN A 129 -24.11 -26.58 -15.35
C ASN A 129 -23.79 -26.76 -13.87
N THR A 130 -24.45 -26.01 -12.98
CA THR A 130 -24.41 -26.29 -11.53
C THR A 130 -25.37 -27.41 -11.11
N THR A 131 -26.24 -27.89 -12.00
CA THR A 131 -27.16 -29.00 -11.69
C THR A 131 -26.46 -30.35 -11.81
N SER A 132 -26.91 -31.34 -11.03
CA SER A 132 -26.45 -32.74 -11.12
C SER A 132 -27.61 -33.63 -11.58
N PRO A 133 -27.66 -34.06 -12.86
CA PRO A 133 -26.66 -33.88 -13.92
C PRO A 133 -26.67 -32.48 -14.58
N PRO A 134 -25.57 -32.06 -15.24
CA PRO A 134 -25.47 -30.77 -15.91
C PRO A 134 -26.39 -30.72 -17.13
N LYS A 135 -27.15 -29.62 -17.26
CA LYS A 135 -28.13 -29.45 -18.35
C LYS A 135 -27.51 -28.92 -19.65
N TRP A 136 -26.29 -28.35 -19.61
CA TRP A 136 -25.64 -27.76 -20.80
C TRP A 136 -24.09 -27.91 -20.84
N PRO A 137 -23.55 -29.14 -20.78
CA PRO A 137 -22.11 -29.36 -20.61
C PRO A 137 -21.25 -28.78 -21.75
N ASP A 138 -21.66 -28.93 -23.02
CA ASP A 138 -20.92 -28.43 -24.19
C ASP A 138 -21.36 -27.03 -24.65
N PHE A 139 -21.52 -26.10 -23.70
CA PHE A 139 -22.18 -24.83 -23.98
C PHE A 139 -21.51 -24.01 -25.08
N LEU A 140 -20.17 -24.00 -25.11
CA LEU A 140 -19.40 -23.19 -26.05
C LEU A 140 -19.63 -23.68 -27.49
N ASN A 141 -19.37 -24.97 -27.75
CA ASN A 141 -19.54 -25.58 -29.07
C ASN A 141 -20.99 -25.52 -29.57
N TYR A 142 -21.95 -25.75 -28.66
CA TYR A 142 -23.37 -25.63 -28.99
C TYR A 142 -23.76 -24.20 -29.39
N SER A 143 -23.32 -23.20 -28.62
CA SER A 143 -23.60 -21.78 -28.90
C SER A 143 -22.96 -21.33 -30.20
N LEU A 144 -21.69 -21.69 -30.43
CA LEU A 144 -20.95 -21.38 -31.65
C LEU A 144 -21.64 -21.97 -32.88
N SER A 145 -21.99 -23.26 -32.84
CA SER A 145 -22.68 -23.94 -33.94
C SER A 145 -24.05 -23.31 -34.23
N SER A 146 -24.80 -22.95 -33.18
CA SER A 146 -26.11 -22.32 -33.32
C SER A 146 -26.00 -20.94 -33.96
N LEU A 147 -25.08 -20.09 -33.49
CA LEU A 147 -24.85 -18.76 -34.05
C LEU A 147 -24.33 -18.83 -35.50
N GLN A 148 -23.41 -19.76 -35.79
CA GLN A 148 -22.87 -19.96 -37.14
C GLN A 148 -23.95 -20.43 -38.11
N SER A 149 -24.82 -21.36 -37.71
CA SER A 149 -25.93 -21.84 -38.55
C SER A 149 -26.94 -20.75 -38.93
N GLN A 150 -26.97 -19.66 -38.15
CA GLN A 150 -27.85 -18.51 -38.35
C GLN A 150 -27.12 -17.33 -39.03
N GLY A 151 -25.93 -17.54 -39.57
CA GLY A 151 -25.20 -16.56 -40.39
C GLY A 151 -24.23 -15.65 -39.63
N ALA A 152 -23.85 -15.99 -38.39
CA ALA A 152 -22.79 -15.27 -37.68
C ALA A 152 -21.45 -15.39 -38.43
N ASN A 153 -20.77 -14.26 -38.64
CA ASN A 153 -19.46 -14.22 -39.29
C ASN A 153 -18.34 -14.56 -38.28
N ARG A 154 -17.12 -14.76 -38.78
CA ARG A 154 -15.97 -15.15 -37.94
C ARG A 154 -15.66 -14.11 -36.86
N GLU A 155 -15.74 -12.81 -37.16
CA GLU A 155 -15.48 -11.73 -36.19
C GLU A 155 -16.42 -11.82 -34.97
N THR A 156 -17.72 -12.00 -35.19
CA THR A 156 -18.71 -12.11 -34.09
C THR A 156 -18.54 -13.38 -33.25
N LEU A 157 -18.12 -14.49 -33.88
CA LEU A 157 -17.83 -15.73 -33.17
C LEU A 157 -16.60 -15.59 -32.26
N LEU A 158 -15.54 -14.93 -32.74
CA LEU A 158 -14.35 -14.63 -31.94
C LEU A 158 -14.66 -13.70 -30.77
N GLU A 159 -15.51 -12.67 -30.98
CA GLU A 159 -15.96 -11.78 -29.90
C GLU A 159 -16.76 -12.53 -28.83
N PHE A 160 -17.64 -13.45 -29.23
CA PHE A 160 -18.36 -14.31 -28.29
C PHE A 160 -17.39 -15.21 -27.49
N MET A 161 -16.41 -15.85 -28.14
CA MET A 161 -15.42 -16.69 -27.45
C MET A 161 -14.60 -15.88 -26.44
N THR A 162 -14.18 -14.67 -26.81
CA THR A 162 -13.45 -13.74 -25.94
C THR A 162 -14.25 -13.47 -24.66
N ILE A 163 -15.52 -13.04 -24.81
CA ILE A 163 -16.38 -12.71 -23.68
C ILE A 163 -16.73 -13.95 -22.86
N ALA A 164 -16.98 -15.09 -23.51
CA ALA A 164 -17.30 -16.34 -22.82
C ALA A 164 -16.17 -16.76 -21.88
N VAL A 165 -14.93 -16.77 -22.37
CA VAL A 165 -13.76 -17.05 -21.53
C VAL A 165 -13.61 -16.01 -20.42
N GLU A 166 -13.68 -14.71 -20.70
CA GLU A 166 -13.54 -13.66 -19.67
C GLU A 166 -14.57 -13.80 -18.54
N GLU A 167 -15.84 -14.05 -18.88
CA GLU A 167 -16.91 -14.22 -17.90
C GLU A 167 -16.72 -15.51 -17.08
N VAL A 168 -16.29 -16.61 -17.70
CA VAL A 168 -16.02 -17.85 -16.99
C VAL A 168 -14.78 -17.71 -16.10
N SER A 169 -13.70 -17.06 -16.56
CA SER A 169 -12.53 -16.71 -15.72
C SER A 169 -12.97 -15.91 -14.50
N ARG A 170 -13.80 -14.87 -14.73
CA ARG A 170 -14.40 -14.07 -13.65
C ARG A 170 -15.34 -14.90 -12.77
N ALA A 171 -15.82 -16.06 -13.19
CA ALA A 171 -16.63 -16.98 -12.41
C ALA A 171 -15.89 -18.28 -12.03
N SER A 172 -14.57 -18.39 -12.20
CA SER A 172 -13.83 -19.67 -12.18
C SER A 172 -13.96 -20.48 -10.88
N LYS A 173 -14.13 -19.84 -9.71
CA LYS A 173 -14.39 -20.53 -8.43
C LYS A 173 -15.82 -21.12 -8.31
N VAL A 174 -16.69 -20.82 -9.28
CA VAL A 174 -18.10 -21.25 -9.42
C VAL A 174 -18.27 -22.22 -10.58
N ALA A 175 -17.40 -22.12 -11.58
CA ALA A 175 -17.48 -22.91 -12.79
C ALA A 175 -17.42 -24.38 -12.42
N SER A 176 -18.45 -25.14 -12.82
CA SER A 176 -18.42 -26.58 -12.62
C SER A 176 -17.26 -27.17 -13.42
N VAL A 177 -16.75 -28.31 -12.97
CA VAL A 177 -15.67 -29.05 -13.65
C VAL A 177 -16.00 -29.22 -15.14
N GLN A 178 -17.27 -29.44 -15.48
CA GLN A 178 -17.74 -29.58 -16.86
C GLN A 178 -17.57 -28.32 -17.71
N ILE A 179 -17.74 -27.11 -17.17
CA ILE A 179 -17.50 -25.87 -17.93
C ILE A 179 -16.02 -25.71 -18.22
N THR A 180 -15.18 -25.97 -17.22
CA THR A 180 -13.72 -25.93 -17.37
C THR A 180 -13.25 -26.96 -18.40
N GLU A 181 -13.78 -28.18 -18.35
CA GLU A 181 -13.52 -29.24 -19.34
C GLU A 181 -13.98 -28.81 -20.74
N SER A 182 -15.15 -28.18 -20.86
CA SER A 182 -15.68 -27.70 -22.15
C SER A 182 -14.78 -26.63 -22.79
N LEU A 183 -14.31 -25.66 -22.01
CA LEU A 183 -13.38 -24.64 -22.50
C LEU A 183 -12.03 -25.25 -22.88
N ASN A 184 -11.47 -26.13 -22.04
CA ASN A 184 -10.19 -26.78 -22.32
C ASN A 184 -10.27 -27.68 -23.57
N ALA A 185 -11.38 -28.37 -23.78
CA ALA A 185 -11.61 -29.18 -24.98
C ALA A 185 -11.72 -28.34 -26.27
N ALA A 186 -12.06 -27.05 -26.16
CA ALA A 186 -12.16 -26.14 -27.30
C ALA A 186 -10.81 -25.53 -27.72
N ILE A 187 -9.78 -25.59 -26.87
CA ILE A 187 -8.45 -24.98 -27.14
C ILE A 187 -7.86 -25.45 -28.48
N PRO A 188 -7.78 -26.75 -28.81
CA PRO A 188 -7.15 -27.18 -30.06
C PRO A 188 -7.83 -26.62 -31.32
N ALA A 189 -9.17 -26.61 -31.34
CA ALA A 189 -9.94 -26.06 -32.46
C ALA A 189 -9.82 -24.54 -32.56
N PHE A 190 -9.73 -23.86 -31.42
CA PHE A 190 -9.45 -22.42 -31.38
C PHE A 190 -8.07 -22.11 -31.96
N MET A 191 -7.03 -22.87 -31.60
CA MET A 191 -5.65 -22.65 -32.05
C MET A 191 -5.47 -22.83 -33.56
N GLU A 192 -6.17 -23.81 -34.14
CA GLU A 192 -6.26 -23.98 -35.60
C GLU A 192 -6.95 -22.80 -36.28
N THR A 193 -8.08 -22.36 -35.72
CA THR A 193 -8.84 -21.20 -36.22
C THR A 193 -8.02 -19.91 -36.12
N PHE A 194 -7.30 -19.73 -35.01
CA PHE A 194 -6.40 -18.60 -34.79
C PHE A 194 -5.30 -18.56 -35.85
N SER A 195 -4.57 -19.65 -36.02
CA SER A 195 -3.44 -19.73 -36.96
C SER A 195 -3.88 -19.46 -38.40
N THR A 196 -5.01 -20.03 -38.82
CA THR A 196 -5.58 -19.83 -40.17
C THR A 196 -6.09 -18.41 -40.39
N THR A 197 -6.67 -17.76 -39.36
CA THR A 197 -7.19 -16.39 -39.47
C THR A 197 -6.06 -15.36 -39.52
N VAL A 198 -5.04 -15.54 -38.67
CA VAL A 198 -3.92 -14.60 -38.54
C VAL A 198 -2.97 -14.68 -39.72
N LEU A 199 -2.60 -15.89 -40.18
CA LEU A 199 -1.68 -16.10 -41.30
C LEU A 199 -2.39 -16.17 -42.67
N GLY A 200 -3.72 -16.25 -42.69
CA GLY A 200 -4.50 -16.45 -43.90
C GLY A 200 -4.34 -15.32 -44.92
N PRO A 201 -4.12 -15.63 -46.21
CA PRO A 201 -4.10 -14.62 -47.26
C PRO A 201 -5.52 -14.03 -47.44
N SER A 202 -5.62 -12.70 -47.60
CA SER A 202 -6.89 -11.99 -47.85
C SER A 202 -7.93 -11.99 -46.72
N VAL A 203 -7.53 -12.27 -45.48
CA VAL A 203 -8.39 -12.11 -44.29
C VAL A 203 -8.46 -10.62 -43.91
N PRO A 204 -9.66 -10.05 -43.62
CA PRO A 204 -9.80 -8.67 -43.17
C PRO A 204 -9.01 -8.40 -41.88
N GLU A 205 -8.51 -7.17 -41.73
CA GLU A 205 -7.74 -6.77 -40.55
C GLU A 205 -8.56 -6.85 -39.26
N SER A 206 -9.86 -6.55 -39.31
CA SER A 206 -10.76 -6.67 -38.15
C SER A 206 -10.86 -8.10 -37.63
N GLU A 207 -10.85 -9.11 -38.51
CA GLU A 207 -10.85 -10.52 -38.12
C GLU A 207 -9.52 -10.92 -37.47
N ARG A 208 -8.38 -10.41 -37.98
CA ARG A 208 -7.06 -10.65 -37.38
C ARG A 208 -6.93 -10.04 -35.98
N ILE A 209 -7.37 -8.79 -35.82
CA ILE A 209 -7.40 -8.12 -34.51
C ILE A 209 -8.35 -8.87 -33.56
N GLY A 210 -9.53 -9.30 -34.04
CA GLY A 210 -10.46 -10.11 -33.27
C GLY A 210 -9.85 -11.44 -32.81
N ALA A 211 -9.07 -12.11 -33.66
CA ALA A 211 -8.39 -13.35 -33.32
C ALA A 211 -7.30 -13.15 -32.25
N LEU A 212 -6.53 -12.06 -32.35
CA LEU A 212 -5.50 -11.70 -31.36
C LEU A 212 -6.12 -11.34 -30.00
N LYS A 213 -7.18 -10.53 -29.97
CA LYS A 213 -7.91 -10.22 -28.73
C LYS A 213 -8.55 -11.45 -28.11
N CYS A 214 -9.07 -12.36 -28.93
CA CYS A 214 -9.55 -13.63 -28.46
C CYS A 214 -8.40 -14.40 -27.79
N LEU A 215 -7.26 -14.58 -28.47
CA LEU A 215 -6.09 -15.24 -27.89
C LEU A 215 -5.66 -14.60 -26.56
N GLN A 216 -5.63 -13.27 -26.47
CA GLN A 216 -5.33 -12.55 -25.23
C GLN A 216 -6.23 -12.99 -24.06
N ALA A 217 -7.55 -13.06 -24.28
CA ALA A 217 -8.49 -13.54 -23.27
C ALA A 217 -8.24 -15.01 -22.88
N TRP A 218 -7.86 -15.87 -23.84
CA TRP A 218 -7.51 -17.26 -23.57
C TRP A 218 -6.19 -17.40 -22.80
N VAL A 219 -5.20 -16.53 -23.03
CA VAL A 219 -3.99 -16.46 -22.19
C VAL A 219 -4.40 -16.21 -20.73
N GLY A 220 -5.28 -15.23 -20.49
CA GLY A 220 -5.82 -14.93 -19.16
C GLY A 220 -6.71 -16.03 -18.55
N TRP A 221 -7.20 -17.00 -19.33
CA TRP A 221 -7.87 -18.21 -18.82
C TRP A 221 -6.88 -19.23 -18.23
N GLY A 222 -5.64 -19.24 -18.69
CA GLY A 222 -4.61 -20.18 -18.26
C GLY A 222 -4.38 -21.33 -19.25
N MET A 223 -4.07 -21.00 -20.51
CA MET A 223 -3.58 -21.98 -21.48
C MET A 223 -2.29 -22.67 -21.00
N THR A 224 -2.05 -23.90 -21.45
CA THR A 224 -0.84 -24.63 -21.04
C THR A 224 0.40 -24.06 -21.72
N GLY A 225 1.58 -24.28 -21.12
CA GLY A 225 2.85 -23.84 -21.71
C GLY A 225 3.12 -24.43 -23.11
N ASN A 226 2.62 -25.64 -23.39
CA ASN A 226 2.73 -26.26 -24.72
C ASN A 226 1.87 -25.53 -25.76
N ASP A 227 0.63 -25.17 -25.40
CA ASP A 227 -0.26 -24.43 -26.27
C ASP A 227 0.36 -23.06 -26.62
N LEU A 228 0.85 -22.35 -25.61
CA LEU A 228 1.50 -21.04 -25.79
C LEU A 228 2.76 -21.15 -26.65
N THR A 229 3.64 -22.12 -26.36
CA THR A 229 4.87 -22.34 -27.12
C THR A 229 4.60 -22.58 -28.61
N SER A 230 3.48 -23.21 -28.96
CA SER A 230 3.10 -23.46 -30.35
C SER A 230 2.70 -22.20 -31.12
N VAL A 231 2.22 -21.16 -30.43
CA VAL A 231 1.73 -19.90 -31.04
C VAL A 231 2.77 -18.79 -31.05
N VAL A 232 3.78 -18.83 -30.18
CA VAL A 232 4.86 -17.83 -30.16
C VAL A 232 5.47 -17.57 -31.54
N PRO A 233 5.83 -18.58 -32.38
CA PRO A 233 6.37 -18.31 -33.72
C PRO A 233 5.42 -17.54 -34.62
N THR A 234 4.12 -17.81 -34.54
CA THR A 234 3.08 -17.10 -35.29
C THR A 234 3.00 -15.64 -34.84
N LEU A 235 2.98 -15.39 -33.52
CA LEU A 235 2.98 -14.03 -32.98
C LEU A 235 4.21 -13.24 -33.42
N LEU A 236 5.41 -13.82 -33.31
CA LEU A 236 6.65 -13.18 -33.73
C LEU A 236 6.68 -12.86 -35.23
N SER A 237 6.09 -13.72 -36.07
CA SER A 237 6.02 -13.48 -37.52
C SER A 237 5.12 -12.28 -37.89
N VAL A 238 4.08 -12.02 -37.09
CA VAL A 238 3.10 -10.95 -37.32
C VAL A 238 3.47 -9.67 -36.56
N LEU A 239 4.33 -9.77 -35.54
CA LEU A 239 4.83 -8.65 -34.74
C LEU A 239 5.47 -7.56 -35.61
N SER A 240 6.09 -7.91 -36.75
CA SER A 240 6.65 -6.94 -37.69
C SER A 240 5.61 -6.17 -38.53
N SER A 241 4.31 -6.41 -38.35
CA SER A 241 3.24 -5.70 -39.07
C SER A 241 2.81 -4.44 -38.30
N PRO A 242 3.00 -3.22 -38.85
CA PRO A 242 2.72 -1.98 -38.11
C PRO A 242 1.27 -1.84 -37.65
N SER A 243 0.30 -2.32 -38.42
CA SER A 243 -1.12 -2.18 -38.10
C SER A 243 -1.61 -3.16 -37.03
N LEU A 244 -0.95 -4.31 -36.90
CA LEU A 244 -1.25 -5.32 -35.89
C LEU A 244 -0.35 -5.23 -34.66
N PHE A 245 0.76 -4.47 -34.74
CA PHE A 245 1.81 -4.42 -33.73
C PHE A 245 1.27 -4.24 -32.31
N ILE A 246 0.43 -3.23 -32.07
CA ILE A 246 -0.08 -2.94 -30.72
C ILE A 246 -0.84 -4.14 -30.16
N THR A 247 -1.72 -4.75 -30.95
CA THR A 247 -2.52 -5.90 -30.48
C THR A 247 -1.68 -7.15 -30.26
N VAL A 248 -0.68 -7.41 -31.12
CA VAL A 248 0.25 -8.53 -30.93
C VAL A 248 1.16 -8.30 -29.72
N SER A 249 1.63 -7.05 -29.54
CA SER A 249 2.42 -6.62 -28.40
C SER A 249 1.65 -6.84 -27.09
N ASP A 250 0.38 -6.46 -27.02
CA ASP A 250 -0.46 -6.65 -25.83
C ASP A 250 -0.63 -8.15 -25.48
N VAL A 251 -0.81 -9.01 -26.49
CA VAL A 251 -0.85 -10.48 -26.29
C VAL A 251 0.49 -11.00 -25.74
N LEU A 252 1.62 -10.54 -26.28
CA LEU A 252 2.94 -10.97 -25.81
C LEU A 252 3.23 -10.46 -24.39
N GLN A 253 2.81 -9.24 -24.05
CA GLN A 253 2.90 -8.71 -22.68
C GLN A 253 2.13 -9.60 -21.69
N ASP A 254 0.90 -10.01 -22.02
CA ASP A 254 0.11 -10.91 -21.17
C ASP A 254 0.73 -12.31 -21.08
N ILE A 255 1.35 -12.82 -22.15
CA ILE A 255 2.09 -14.08 -22.12
C ILE A 255 3.29 -13.97 -21.17
N LEU A 256 4.04 -12.87 -21.23
CA LEU A 256 5.22 -12.64 -20.39
C LEU A 256 4.88 -12.45 -18.91
N THR A 257 3.70 -11.90 -18.61
CA THR A 257 3.35 -11.46 -17.24
C THR A 257 2.34 -12.36 -16.53
N ALA A 258 1.43 -13.02 -17.24
CA ALA A 258 0.24 -13.65 -16.65
C ALA A 258 -0.06 -15.05 -17.21
N SER A 259 0.94 -15.76 -17.72
CA SER A 259 0.76 -17.08 -18.33
C SER A 259 1.65 -18.18 -17.75
N ALA A 260 1.50 -19.42 -18.24
CA ALA A 260 2.37 -20.53 -17.89
C ALA A 260 3.84 -20.35 -18.36
N LEU A 261 4.09 -19.36 -19.21
CA LEU A 261 5.44 -18.94 -19.62
C LEU A 261 5.93 -17.70 -18.87
N ALA A 262 5.24 -17.23 -17.82
CA ALA A 262 5.71 -16.11 -17.00
C ALA A 262 6.92 -16.52 -16.12
N GLU A 263 7.46 -15.58 -15.35
CA GLU A 263 8.54 -15.81 -14.36
C GLU A 263 9.82 -16.44 -14.95
N GLY A 264 10.18 -16.07 -16.19
CA GLY A 264 11.42 -16.49 -16.84
C GLY A 264 11.37 -17.85 -17.51
N ALA A 265 10.18 -18.47 -17.60
CA ALA A 265 10.00 -19.72 -18.32
C ALA A 265 10.11 -19.54 -19.85
N GLY A 266 10.42 -20.63 -20.57
CA GLY A 266 10.43 -20.60 -22.03
C GLY A 266 11.58 -19.80 -22.67
N VAL A 267 12.76 -19.72 -22.04
CA VAL A 267 13.90 -18.92 -22.52
C VAL A 267 14.22 -19.12 -24.01
N LYS A 268 14.32 -20.38 -24.47
CA LYS A 268 14.67 -20.69 -25.87
C LYS A 268 13.53 -20.45 -26.86
N THR A 269 12.29 -20.47 -26.40
CA THR A 269 11.10 -20.42 -27.24
C THR A 269 10.48 -19.03 -27.31
N LEU A 270 10.65 -18.22 -26.27
CA LEU A 270 10.07 -16.89 -26.12
C LEU A 270 11.15 -15.81 -25.94
N THR A 271 11.96 -15.90 -24.87
CA THR A 271 12.93 -14.85 -24.51
C THR A 271 13.97 -14.60 -25.62
N GLU A 272 14.70 -15.64 -26.03
CA GLU A 272 15.76 -15.51 -27.03
C GLU A 272 15.24 -15.04 -28.40
N PRO A 273 14.17 -15.64 -28.96
CA PRO A 273 13.59 -15.15 -30.23
C PRO A 273 13.05 -13.72 -30.16
N LEU A 274 12.47 -13.32 -29.03
CA LEU A 274 11.97 -11.95 -28.86
C LEU A 274 13.13 -10.95 -28.72
N LEU A 275 14.20 -11.30 -28.02
CA LEU A 275 15.44 -10.49 -27.98
C LEU A 275 16.05 -10.33 -29.38
N ASP A 276 16.06 -11.39 -30.19
CA ASP A 276 16.55 -11.33 -31.58
C ASP A 276 15.68 -10.38 -32.43
N TRP A 277 14.35 -10.45 -32.29
CA TRP A 277 13.43 -9.52 -32.96
C TRP A 277 13.62 -8.07 -32.50
N ILE A 278 13.77 -7.84 -31.19
CA ILE A 278 14.03 -6.52 -30.60
C ILE A 278 15.31 -5.92 -31.17
N SER A 279 16.38 -6.72 -31.27
CA SER A 279 17.69 -6.28 -31.76
C SER A 279 17.69 -5.82 -33.23
N THR A 280 16.64 -6.20 -33.99
CA THR A 280 16.49 -5.90 -35.41
C THR A 280 15.34 -4.93 -35.67
N THR A 281 14.10 -5.41 -35.61
CA THR A 281 12.90 -4.64 -35.95
C THR A 281 12.48 -3.72 -34.81
N GLY A 282 12.59 -4.16 -33.55
CA GLY A 282 12.26 -3.32 -32.39
C GLY A 282 13.10 -2.03 -32.33
N ARG A 283 14.40 -2.15 -32.64
CA ARG A 283 15.31 -1.00 -32.73
C ARG A 283 14.81 0.10 -33.68
N THR A 284 14.26 -0.26 -34.85
CA THR A 284 13.82 0.76 -35.82
C THR A 284 12.61 1.55 -35.32
N ILE A 285 11.76 0.94 -34.48
CA ILE A 285 10.64 1.62 -33.82
C ILE A 285 11.17 2.68 -32.85
N ALA A 286 12.16 2.33 -32.04
CA ALA A 286 12.78 3.28 -31.10
C ALA A 286 13.53 4.41 -31.83
N ASP A 287 14.29 4.08 -32.88
CA ASP A 287 15.02 5.08 -33.68
C ASP A 287 14.06 6.06 -34.38
N ALA A 288 12.89 5.58 -34.82
CA ALA A 288 11.83 6.43 -35.38
C ALA A 288 11.24 7.39 -34.33
N ALA A 289 10.94 6.89 -33.12
CA ALA A 289 10.41 7.71 -32.03
C ALA A 289 11.37 8.83 -31.60
N VAL A 290 12.67 8.53 -31.53
CA VAL A 290 13.71 9.54 -31.24
C VAL A 290 13.78 10.60 -32.35
N THR A 291 13.60 10.19 -33.61
CA THR A 291 13.62 11.11 -34.76
C THR A 291 12.38 12.02 -34.78
N GLU A 292 11.22 11.51 -34.39
CA GLU A 292 9.97 12.26 -34.26
C GLU A 292 10.00 13.24 -33.07
N GLY A 293 10.82 12.97 -32.05
CA GLY A 293 11.01 13.82 -30.87
C GLY A 293 9.99 13.60 -29.75
N SER A 294 9.05 12.68 -29.93
CA SER A 294 8.06 12.27 -28.92
C SER A 294 7.61 10.82 -29.17
N PRO A 295 7.33 10.01 -28.13
CA PRO A 295 6.80 8.67 -28.35
C PRO A 295 5.38 8.72 -28.94
N ASN A 296 5.12 7.86 -29.93
CA ASN A 296 3.79 7.62 -30.47
C ASN A 296 3.21 6.30 -29.91
N ALA A 297 1.95 5.98 -30.22
CA ALA A 297 1.29 4.78 -29.69
C ALA A 297 2.04 3.45 -29.99
N ILE A 298 2.75 3.36 -31.12
CA ILE A 298 3.57 2.20 -31.48
C ILE A 298 4.83 2.16 -30.60
N SER A 299 5.53 3.28 -30.45
CA SER A 299 6.69 3.42 -29.56
C SER A 299 6.35 3.07 -28.11
N THR A 300 5.25 3.61 -27.57
CA THR A 300 4.80 3.32 -26.21
C THR A 300 4.45 1.85 -26.03
N SER A 301 3.77 1.23 -26.99
CA SER A 301 3.49 -0.22 -26.95
C SER A 301 4.78 -1.05 -27.04
N PHE A 302 5.78 -0.59 -27.78
CA PHE A 302 7.11 -1.22 -27.80
C PHE A 302 7.86 -1.06 -26.47
N CYS A 303 7.81 0.13 -25.84
CA CYS A 303 8.34 0.36 -24.50
C CYS A 303 7.73 -0.61 -23.48
N LYS A 304 6.41 -0.79 -23.50
CA LYS A 304 5.72 -1.75 -22.63
C LYS A 304 6.16 -3.19 -22.88
N LEU A 305 6.36 -3.57 -24.15
CA LEU A 305 6.84 -4.91 -24.49
C LEU A 305 8.26 -5.17 -23.97
N ILE A 306 9.19 -4.21 -24.10
CA ILE A 306 10.54 -4.38 -23.57
C ILE A 306 10.55 -4.41 -22.03
N CYS A 307 9.69 -3.63 -21.36
CA CYS A 307 9.52 -3.69 -19.91
C CYS A 307 8.98 -5.06 -19.47
N ALA A 308 7.91 -5.54 -20.10
CA ALA A 308 7.35 -6.87 -19.82
C ALA A 308 8.38 -7.99 -20.03
N LEU A 309 9.22 -7.90 -21.07
CA LEU A 309 10.32 -8.86 -21.27
C LEU A 309 11.41 -8.72 -20.21
N GLY A 310 11.73 -7.49 -19.81
CA GLY A 310 12.69 -7.19 -18.75
C GLY A 310 12.27 -7.78 -17.42
N ASP A 311 11.01 -7.58 -17.03
CA ASP A 311 10.43 -8.12 -15.80
C ASP A 311 10.36 -9.65 -15.85
N HIS A 312 9.98 -10.21 -16.99
CA HIS A 312 9.92 -11.65 -17.22
C HIS A 312 11.31 -12.31 -17.17
N SER A 313 12.35 -11.69 -17.75
CA SER A 313 13.67 -12.32 -17.96
C SER A 313 14.80 -11.64 -17.19
N ASN A 314 14.50 -10.97 -16.08
CA ASN A 314 15.48 -10.27 -15.23
C ASN A 314 16.63 -11.20 -14.77
N GLY A 315 16.33 -12.42 -14.31
CA GLY A 315 17.31 -13.40 -13.86
C GLY A 315 18.21 -13.92 -14.98
N TYR A 316 17.65 -14.08 -16.19
CA TYR A 316 18.43 -14.41 -17.39
C TYR A 316 19.42 -13.29 -17.72
N ILE A 317 18.95 -12.04 -17.74
CA ILE A 317 19.77 -10.86 -18.03
C ILE A 317 20.85 -10.68 -16.96
N ALA A 318 20.50 -10.77 -15.67
CA ALA A 318 21.42 -10.69 -14.54
C ALA A 318 22.51 -11.77 -14.62
N THR A 319 22.12 -13.01 -14.91
CA THR A 319 23.06 -14.13 -15.10
C THR A 319 24.05 -13.86 -16.24
N LYS A 320 23.58 -13.31 -17.37
CA LYS A 320 24.44 -12.99 -18.52
C LYS A 320 25.40 -11.84 -18.21
N LEU A 321 24.94 -10.81 -17.49
CA LEU A 321 25.76 -9.70 -17.03
C LEU A 321 26.85 -10.16 -16.06
N TYR A 322 26.49 -10.99 -15.07
CA TYR A 322 27.41 -11.53 -14.08
C TYR A 322 28.48 -12.42 -14.73
N ARG A 323 28.08 -13.35 -15.61
CA ARG A 323 29.03 -14.21 -16.36
C ARG A 323 29.99 -13.39 -17.23
N ALA A 324 29.49 -12.39 -17.95
CA ALA A 324 30.32 -11.52 -18.77
C ALA A 324 31.33 -10.73 -17.92
N SER A 325 30.93 -10.31 -16.72
CA SER A 325 31.83 -9.62 -15.79
C SER A 325 32.97 -10.50 -15.26
N LEU A 326 32.70 -11.79 -15.00
CA LEU A 326 33.74 -12.74 -14.55
C LEU A 326 34.75 -13.08 -15.65
N GLN A 327 34.32 -13.10 -16.91
CA GLN A 327 35.14 -13.55 -18.04
C GLN A 327 35.89 -12.41 -18.76
N GLY A 328 35.49 -11.15 -18.52
CA GLY A 328 36.01 -9.93 -19.16
C GLY A 328 37.48 -9.55 -18.87
N GLN A 329 38.26 -10.41 -18.20
CA GLN A 329 39.71 -10.26 -18.06
C GLN A 329 40.53 -11.13 -19.05
N SER A 330 39.87 -11.85 -19.98
CA SER A 330 40.50 -12.56 -21.09
C SER A 330 39.96 -12.08 -22.44
N ASP A 331 40.70 -12.26 -23.55
CA ASP A 331 40.46 -11.73 -24.91
C ASP A 331 39.13 -12.18 -25.60
N SER A 332 38.00 -11.88 -24.95
CA SER A 332 36.58 -11.92 -25.37
C SER A 332 35.89 -13.31 -25.46
N PRO A 333 34.57 -13.39 -25.16
CA PRO A 333 33.56 -12.55 -25.79
C PRO A 333 32.85 -11.55 -24.87
N ALA A 334 32.56 -10.39 -25.45
CA ALA A 334 31.70 -9.33 -24.93
C ALA A 334 30.31 -9.84 -24.51
N LEU A 335 29.61 -9.04 -23.70
CA LEU A 335 28.19 -9.25 -23.40
C LEU A 335 27.44 -9.61 -24.68
N GLU A 336 26.59 -10.62 -24.59
CA GLU A 336 25.87 -11.14 -25.73
C GLU A 336 25.13 -10.02 -26.50
N PRO A 337 25.32 -9.88 -27.83
CA PRO A 337 24.88 -8.69 -28.57
C PRO A 337 23.39 -8.36 -28.40
N ARG A 338 22.53 -9.39 -28.33
CA ARG A 338 21.09 -9.20 -28.12
C ARG A 338 20.72 -8.68 -26.74
N VAL A 339 21.45 -9.10 -25.69
CA VAL A 339 21.27 -8.60 -24.32
C VAL A 339 21.82 -7.18 -24.21
N GLN A 340 22.97 -6.91 -24.84
CA GLN A 340 23.53 -5.55 -24.90
C GLN A 340 22.58 -4.58 -25.59
N GLU A 341 21.99 -4.95 -26.74
CA GLU A 341 21.06 -4.09 -27.46
C GLU A 341 19.75 -3.89 -26.69
N PHE A 342 19.24 -4.93 -26.02
CA PHE A 342 18.08 -4.79 -25.12
C PHE A 342 18.34 -3.76 -24.01
N LEU A 343 19.47 -3.87 -23.30
CA LEU A 343 19.83 -2.92 -22.24
C LEU A 343 20.05 -1.50 -22.78
N ARG A 344 20.60 -1.37 -23.99
CA ARG A 344 20.74 -0.07 -24.67
C ARG A 344 19.37 0.56 -24.96
N LEU A 345 18.41 -0.21 -25.45
CA LEU A 345 17.05 0.26 -25.72
C LEU A 345 16.31 0.59 -24.42
N MET A 346 16.49 -0.22 -23.37
CA MET A 346 15.93 0.08 -22.05
C MET A 346 16.47 1.40 -21.49
N LEU A 347 17.78 1.63 -21.58
CA LEU A 347 18.42 2.90 -21.22
C LEU A 347 17.92 4.07 -22.09
N LEU A 348 17.69 3.83 -23.38
CA LEU A 348 17.15 4.86 -24.29
C LEU A 348 15.77 5.33 -23.83
N TYR A 349 14.86 4.42 -23.49
CA TYR A 349 13.54 4.78 -22.96
C TYR A 349 13.61 5.38 -21.55
N THR A 350 14.48 4.85 -20.68
CA THR A 350 14.75 5.45 -19.36
C THR A 350 15.19 6.91 -19.51
N GLY A 351 16.03 7.17 -20.51
CA GLY A 351 16.57 8.47 -20.85
C GLY A 351 15.89 9.17 -22.01
N PHE A 352 14.61 8.86 -22.30
CA PHE A 352 13.96 9.36 -23.51
C PHE A 352 14.02 10.89 -23.55
N PRO A 353 14.36 11.52 -24.70
CA PRO A 353 14.49 12.97 -24.80
C PRO A 353 13.20 13.70 -24.40
N GLY A 354 13.34 14.82 -23.67
CA GLY A 354 12.21 15.62 -23.20
C GLY A 354 11.94 15.47 -21.69
N TYR A 355 10.96 16.21 -21.21
CA TYR A 355 10.53 16.24 -19.82
C TYR A 355 9.29 15.35 -19.59
N TYR A 356 9.34 14.55 -18.53
CA TYR A 356 8.24 13.68 -18.17
C TYR A 356 6.97 14.50 -17.83
N GLY A 357 5.81 14.03 -18.31
CA GLY A 357 4.51 14.68 -18.10
C GLY A 357 4.30 15.94 -18.95
N VAL A 358 5.24 16.24 -19.85
CA VAL A 358 5.14 17.37 -20.80
C VAL A 358 5.41 16.89 -22.22
N ASP A 359 6.56 16.28 -22.45
CA ASP A 359 6.98 15.82 -23.78
C ASP A 359 6.75 14.32 -23.97
N GLU A 360 6.86 13.53 -22.89
CA GLU A 360 6.76 12.07 -22.90
C GLU A 360 6.37 11.51 -21.52
N GLU A 361 5.89 10.26 -21.48
CA GLU A 361 5.55 9.53 -20.24
C GLU A 361 6.19 8.13 -20.18
N ASP A 362 6.86 7.70 -21.26
CA ASP A 362 7.38 6.34 -21.43
C ASP A 362 8.56 6.06 -20.47
N SER A 363 9.33 7.08 -20.08
CA SER A 363 10.50 6.91 -19.22
C SER A 363 10.17 6.35 -17.83
N GLU A 364 8.99 6.63 -17.29
CA GLU A 364 8.55 6.07 -16.01
C GLU A 364 8.31 4.55 -16.09
N LEU A 365 7.82 4.05 -17.22
CA LEU A 365 7.53 2.62 -17.42
C LEU A 365 8.77 1.73 -17.23
N THR A 366 9.96 2.29 -17.42
CA THR A 366 11.25 1.57 -17.33
C THR A 366 11.79 1.44 -15.90
N LEU A 367 11.25 2.21 -14.94
CA LEU A 367 11.81 2.28 -13.58
C LEU A 367 11.71 0.94 -12.84
N GLY A 368 10.59 0.22 -13.01
CA GLY A 368 10.35 -1.09 -12.40
C GLY A 368 11.39 -2.14 -12.80
N PHE A 369 11.86 -2.11 -14.06
CA PHE A 369 12.88 -3.03 -14.55
C PHE A 369 14.21 -2.88 -13.79
N TRP A 370 14.64 -1.65 -13.51
CA TRP A 370 15.92 -1.40 -12.83
C TRP A 370 15.92 -1.89 -11.38
N TYR A 371 14.76 -1.81 -10.70
CA TYR A 371 14.55 -2.41 -9.38
C TYR A 371 14.70 -3.93 -9.46
N LEU A 372 13.96 -4.60 -10.36
CA LEU A 372 13.99 -6.06 -10.48
C LEU A 372 15.37 -6.58 -10.90
N LEU A 373 16.05 -5.89 -11.82
CA LEU A 373 17.39 -6.26 -12.24
C LEU A 373 18.38 -6.19 -11.06
N GLN A 374 18.24 -5.20 -10.19
CA GLN A 374 19.05 -5.09 -8.99
C GLN A 374 18.82 -6.29 -8.05
N GLU A 375 17.57 -6.66 -7.77
CA GLU A 375 17.26 -7.84 -6.94
C GLU A 375 17.86 -9.12 -7.53
N SER A 376 17.62 -9.38 -8.82
CA SER A 376 18.15 -10.57 -9.50
C SER A 376 19.69 -10.63 -9.51
N LEU A 377 20.38 -9.48 -9.58
CA LEU A 377 21.84 -9.45 -9.48
C LEU A 377 22.30 -9.91 -8.10
N TRP A 378 21.61 -9.55 -7.02
CA TRP A 378 21.92 -10.04 -5.68
C TRP A 378 21.70 -11.53 -5.54
N GLU A 379 20.58 -12.05 -6.04
CA GLU A 379 20.29 -13.48 -6.01
C GLU A 379 21.38 -14.29 -6.73
N VAL A 380 21.83 -13.82 -7.90
CA VAL A 380 22.92 -14.45 -8.65
C VAL A 380 24.27 -14.32 -7.92
N GLY A 381 24.52 -13.20 -7.24
CA GLY A 381 25.77 -12.92 -6.54
C GLY A 381 25.91 -13.58 -5.16
N GLU A 382 24.81 -13.75 -4.41
CA GLU A 382 24.78 -14.33 -3.06
C GLU A 382 24.36 -15.82 -3.06
N GLY A 383 23.48 -16.25 -3.97
CA GLY A 383 22.93 -17.61 -4.06
C GLY A 383 23.67 -18.55 -5.02
N GLY A 384 24.79 -18.10 -5.61
CA GLY A 384 25.48 -18.81 -6.68
C GLY A 384 26.28 -20.07 -6.31
N GLU A 385 26.34 -20.49 -5.05
CA GLU A 385 27.13 -21.69 -4.67
C GLU A 385 26.31 -23.00 -4.65
N GLU A 386 25.02 -22.99 -4.36
CA GLU A 386 24.25 -24.25 -4.24
C GLU A 386 23.66 -24.73 -5.59
N ASP A 387 23.04 -23.85 -6.38
CA ASP A 387 22.42 -24.25 -7.66
C ASP A 387 23.43 -24.51 -8.80
N TRP A 388 24.62 -23.90 -8.71
CA TRP A 388 25.64 -24.03 -9.74
C TRP A 388 26.47 -25.30 -9.63
N VAL A 389 26.63 -25.81 -8.41
CA VAL A 389 27.28 -27.09 -8.15
C VAL A 389 26.46 -28.19 -8.80
N ASP A 390 25.12 -28.17 -8.71
CA ASP A 390 24.26 -29.19 -9.31
C ASP A 390 24.18 -29.12 -10.84
N LEU A 391 24.15 -27.91 -11.43
CA LEU A 391 24.08 -27.77 -12.90
C LEU A 391 25.41 -28.14 -13.57
N ILE A 392 26.54 -27.71 -12.99
CA ILE A 392 27.89 -28.04 -13.48
C ILE A 392 28.17 -29.52 -13.24
N ASN A 393 27.85 -30.07 -12.05
CA ASN A 393 28.06 -31.49 -11.77
C ASN A 393 27.26 -32.39 -12.72
N SER A 394 26.06 -32.01 -13.18
CA SER A 394 25.30 -32.86 -14.11
C SER A 394 25.93 -32.99 -15.51
N GLU A 395 26.64 -31.96 -15.97
CA GLU A 395 27.33 -31.96 -17.28
C GLU A 395 28.77 -32.46 -17.16
N THR A 396 29.49 -32.12 -16.08
CA THR A 396 30.85 -32.63 -15.82
C THR A 396 30.85 -34.06 -15.32
N GLU A 397 29.89 -34.54 -14.51
CA GLU A 397 29.77 -35.97 -14.18
C GLU A 397 29.45 -36.79 -15.42
N LYS A 398 28.62 -36.30 -16.35
CA LYS A 398 28.40 -37.00 -17.62
C LYS A 398 29.63 -37.01 -18.51
N ALA A 399 30.42 -35.95 -18.53
CA ALA A 399 31.67 -35.89 -19.28
C ALA A 399 32.78 -36.74 -18.64
N ILE A 400 32.87 -36.75 -17.31
CA ILE A 400 33.83 -37.54 -16.53
C ILE A 400 33.42 -39.01 -16.53
N GLN A 401 32.14 -39.36 -16.41
CA GLN A 401 31.66 -40.74 -16.52
C GLN A 401 31.85 -41.27 -17.93
N ASN A 402 31.59 -40.48 -18.98
CA ASN A 402 31.94 -40.86 -20.35
C ASN A 402 33.45 -41.02 -20.55
N ALA A 403 34.29 -40.16 -19.94
CA ALA A 403 35.74 -40.30 -20.00
C ALA A 403 36.23 -41.53 -19.21
N ILE A 404 35.64 -41.81 -18.05
CA ILE A 404 35.91 -42.99 -17.20
C ILE A 404 35.47 -44.27 -17.93
N ASP A 405 34.32 -44.28 -18.60
CA ASP A 405 33.83 -45.42 -19.37
C ASP A 405 34.68 -45.65 -20.64
N THR A 406 35.22 -44.58 -21.22
CA THR A 406 36.16 -44.66 -22.36
C THR A 406 37.56 -45.14 -21.93
N VAL A 407 37.99 -44.82 -20.70
CA VAL A 407 39.26 -45.28 -20.11
C VAL A 407 39.15 -46.70 -19.57
N ASN A 408 38.03 -47.08 -18.97
CA ASN A 408 37.76 -48.42 -18.44
C ASN A 408 37.53 -49.47 -19.53
N ALA A 409 37.23 -49.06 -20.77
CA ALA A 409 37.17 -49.95 -21.92
C ALA A 409 38.55 -50.40 -22.45
N ASN A 410 39.66 -49.82 -21.95
CA ASN A 410 41.00 -50.00 -22.54
C ASN A 410 42.10 -50.53 -21.60
N VAL A 411 41.79 -51.11 -20.45
CA VAL A 411 42.82 -51.75 -19.61
C VAL A 411 42.44 -53.18 -19.25
N LEU A 412 42.89 -54.10 -20.10
CA LEU A 412 43.14 -55.50 -19.74
C LEU A 412 44.54 -55.63 -19.12
N ASP A 413 44.54 -56.33 -17.99
CA ASP A 413 45.62 -57.05 -17.30
C ASP A 413 46.53 -56.35 -16.26
N PRO A 414 46.87 -57.10 -15.18
CA PRO A 414 47.34 -56.60 -13.90
C PRO A 414 48.84 -56.81 -13.69
N GLU A 415 49.52 -55.94 -12.92
CA GLU A 415 50.59 -56.30 -11.97
C GLU A 415 51.24 -55.07 -11.28
N GLY A 416 51.13 -55.03 -9.94
CA GLY A 416 52.11 -54.41 -9.01
C GLY A 416 51.95 -52.91 -8.63
N PRO A 417 52.62 -52.46 -7.54
CA PRO A 417 52.39 -52.84 -6.14
C PRO A 417 51.98 -51.63 -5.24
N MET A 418 51.47 -51.96 -4.04
CA MET A 418 51.01 -51.06 -2.97
C MET A 418 51.90 -49.84 -2.67
N ARG A 419 51.28 -48.67 -2.48
CA ARG A 419 51.75 -47.59 -1.60
C ARG A 419 50.63 -47.03 -0.73
N SER A 420 51.03 -46.66 0.48
CA SER A 420 50.30 -46.40 1.73
C SER A 420 49.34 -45.20 1.76
N PRO A 421 48.40 -45.13 2.73
CA PRO A 421 47.40 -44.08 2.83
C PRO A 421 48.01 -42.80 3.42
N ILE A 422 47.87 -41.67 2.71
CA ILE A 422 48.26 -40.35 3.19
C ILE A 422 47.09 -39.73 3.97
N GLN A 423 47.45 -39.19 5.13
CA GLN A 423 46.59 -38.58 6.14
C GLN A 423 45.89 -37.32 5.62
N TYR A 424 44.61 -37.16 5.99
CA TYR A 424 43.90 -35.89 5.89
C TYR A 424 44.35 -34.97 7.03
N GLU A 425 45.21 -34.01 6.73
CA GLU A 425 45.29 -32.76 7.49
C GLU A 425 44.50 -31.70 6.72
N SER A 426 43.40 -31.27 7.32
CA SER A 426 42.54 -30.20 6.85
C SER A 426 43.24 -28.86 7.02
N GLU A 427 44.01 -28.44 6.02
CA GLU A 427 44.32 -27.04 5.80
C GLU A 427 43.11 -26.40 5.11
N ILE A 428 42.32 -25.63 5.85
CA ILE A 428 41.34 -24.70 5.27
C ILE A 428 42.15 -23.66 4.48
N PRO A 429 42.02 -23.56 3.15
CA PRO A 429 42.69 -22.52 2.40
C PRO A 429 42.12 -21.17 2.83
N LYS A 430 43.01 -20.25 3.22
CA LYS A 430 42.69 -18.83 3.39
C LYS A 430 41.96 -18.33 2.15
N ALA A 431 40.87 -17.60 2.35
CA ALA A 431 40.06 -16.95 1.32
C ALA A 431 40.95 -16.38 0.19
N SER A 432 40.94 -17.06 -0.94
CA SER A 432 41.47 -16.55 -2.20
C SER A 432 40.64 -15.35 -2.62
N ASP A 433 41.30 -14.30 -3.13
CA ASP A 433 40.70 -13.11 -3.73
C ASP A 433 39.40 -13.44 -4.47
N LYS A 434 38.26 -13.03 -3.90
CA LYS A 434 36.94 -13.15 -4.54
C LYS A 434 36.95 -12.24 -5.77
N GLN A 435 36.96 -12.82 -6.96
CA GLN A 435 36.76 -12.08 -8.21
C GLN A 435 35.38 -11.40 -8.16
N ASP A 436 35.37 -10.09 -8.35
CA ASP A 436 34.16 -9.26 -8.28
C ASP A 436 33.33 -9.38 -9.57
N GLY A 437 32.30 -10.22 -9.53
CA GLY A 437 31.37 -10.45 -10.66
C GLY A 437 30.41 -9.29 -10.95
N MET A 438 30.47 -8.16 -10.22
CA MET A 438 29.56 -7.02 -10.39
C MET A 438 30.12 -5.89 -11.27
N GLY A 439 31.33 -6.02 -11.82
CA GLY A 439 31.99 -4.96 -12.58
C GLY A 439 31.14 -4.37 -13.72
N LEU A 440 30.60 -5.21 -14.60
CA LEU A 440 29.76 -4.73 -15.72
C LEU A 440 28.42 -4.14 -15.24
N ALA A 441 27.83 -4.73 -14.19
CA ALA A 441 26.61 -4.21 -13.58
C ALA A 441 26.82 -2.81 -12.99
N ARG A 442 27.96 -2.56 -12.32
CA ARG A 442 28.30 -1.21 -11.82
C ARG A 442 28.47 -0.20 -12.95
N VAL A 443 29.07 -0.57 -14.08
CA VAL A 443 29.16 0.32 -15.25
C VAL A 443 27.76 0.66 -15.78
N LEU A 444 26.89 -0.34 -15.90
CA LEU A 444 25.51 -0.14 -16.33
C LEU A 444 24.74 0.78 -15.39
N PHE A 445 24.77 0.50 -14.07
CA PHE A 445 24.05 1.31 -13.09
C PHE A 445 24.64 2.72 -12.94
N ALA A 446 25.93 2.94 -13.20
CA ALA A 446 26.51 4.29 -13.28
C ALA A 446 25.91 5.10 -14.44
N GLU A 447 25.69 4.46 -15.59
CA GLU A 447 25.01 5.08 -16.74
C GLU A 447 23.52 5.34 -16.45
N VAL A 448 22.84 4.42 -15.75
CA VAL A 448 21.46 4.62 -15.27
C VAL A 448 21.38 5.84 -14.37
N VAL A 449 22.26 5.99 -13.38
CA VAL A 449 22.29 7.15 -12.47
C VAL A 449 22.51 8.45 -13.25
N THR A 450 23.44 8.45 -14.20
CA THR A 450 23.73 9.62 -15.05
C THR A 450 22.51 10.01 -15.89
N THR A 451 21.83 9.02 -16.46
CA THR A 451 20.61 9.18 -17.27
C THR A 451 19.46 9.73 -16.44
N LEU A 452 19.20 9.11 -15.28
CA LEU A 452 18.15 9.51 -14.36
C LEU A 452 18.39 10.93 -13.81
N ARG A 453 19.63 11.27 -13.40
CA ARG A 453 20.01 12.62 -12.97
C ARG A 453 19.64 13.66 -14.02
N ARG A 454 19.95 13.38 -15.30
CA ARG A 454 19.60 14.26 -16.42
C ARG A 454 18.07 14.39 -16.56
N LYS A 455 17.31 13.30 -16.46
CA LYS A 455 15.84 13.30 -16.60
C LYS A 455 15.12 14.07 -15.49
N ILE A 456 15.65 14.07 -14.27
CA ILE A 456 15.09 14.82 -13.15
C ILE A 456 15.58 16.27 -13.06
N THR A 457 16.48 16.68 -13.96
CA THR A 457 16.99 18.06 -14.01
C THR A 457 15.88 18.96 -14.49
N TRP A 458 15.57 20.01 -13.73
CA TRP A 458 14.54 20.96 -14.13
C TRP A 458 14.96 21.78 -15.35
N PRO A 459 14.01 22.16 -16.22
CA PRO A 459 14.27 23.17 -17.24
C PRO A 459 14.66 24.51 -16.61
N SER A 460 15.55 25.24 -17.27
CA SER A 460 15.90 26.61 -16.89
C SER A 460 14.68 27.53 -17.02
N ALA A 461 14.66 28.63 -16.26
CA ALA A 461 13.57 29.60 -16.33
C ALA A 461 13.32 30.09 -17.77
N ALA A 462 14.38 30.30 -18.56
CA ALA A 462 14.27 30.69 -19.96
C ALA A 462 13.59 29.60 -20.82
N GLN A 463 13.90 28.32 -20.59
CA GLN A 463 13.25 27.21 -21.29
C GLN A 463 11.77 27.08 -20.92
N ILE A 464 11.43 27.22 -19.64
CA ILE A 464 10.03 27.22 -19.19
C ILE A 464 9.25 28.38 -19.82
N HIS A 465 9.83 29.57 -19.89
CA HIS A 465 9.17 30.70 -20.54
C HIS A 465 9.03 30.51 -22.06
N ALA A 466 10.03 29.91 -22.72
CA ALA A 466 10.00 29.63 -24.15
C ALA A 466 8.96 28.56 -24.54
N SER A 467 8.66 27.60 -23.66
CA SER A 467 7.65 26.55 -23.89
C SER A 467 6.22 26.99 -23.57
N GLY A 468 5.97 28.27 -23.26
CA GLY A 468 4.65 28.77 -22.86
C GLY A 468 4.32 28.60 -21.38
N GLY A 469 5.28 28.13 -20.58
CA GLY A 469 5.13 27.85 -19.15
C GLY A 469 4.57 26.45 -18.88
N TRP A 470 4.97 25.85 -17.76
CA TRP A 470 4.32 24.63 -17.24
C TRP A 470 3.17 25.01 -16.33
N ASP A 471 2.03 24.34 -16.49
CA ASP A 471 0.89 24.46 -15.59
C ASP A 471 1.14 23.74 -14.23
N ALA A 472 0.13 23.75 -13.36
CA ALA A 472 0.25 23.15 -12.03
C ALA A 472 0.31 21.61 -12.09
N GLU A 473 -0.45 20.99 -12.99
CA GLU A 473 -0.55 19.53 -13.16
C GLU A 473 0.76 18.97 -13.70
N GLN A 474 1.35 19.60 -14.72
CA GLN A 474 2.65 19.24 -15.28
C GLN A 474 3.77 19.30 -14.24
N ARG A 475 3.79 20.35 -13.41
CA ARG A 475 4.78 20.47 -12.32
C ARG A 475 4.59 19.40 -11.25
N GLU A 476 3.34 19.04 -10.95
CA GLU A 476 3.01 17.98 -10.01
C GLU A 476 3.41 16.61 -10.55
N MET A 477 3.08 16.29 -11.81
CA MET A 477 3.50 15.07 -12.49
C MET A 477 5.02 14.93 -12.52
N PHE A 478 5.74 15.98 -12.90
CA PHE A 478 7.21 15.95 -12.86
C PHE A 478 7.73 15.77 -11.43
N GLY A 479 7.07 16.37 -10.42
CA GLY A 479 7.39 16.16 -9.01
C GLY A 479 7.16 14.72 -8.53
N ILE A 480 6.10 14.06 -8.98
CA ILE A 480 5.83 12.63 -8.73
C ILE A 480 6.93 11.79 -9.40
N TYR A 481 7.23 12.05 -10.67
CA TYR A 481 8.28 11.35 -11.40
C TYR A 481 9.65 11.45 -10.72
N ARG A 482 10.04 12.64 -10.24
CA ARG A 482 11.29 12.81 -9.47
C ARG A 482 11.34 11.91 -8.22
N ARG A 483 10.21 11.69 -7.54
CA ARG A 483 10.13 10.78 -6.39
C ARG A 483 10.30 9.31 -6.83
N ASN A 484 9.60 8.89 -7.89
CA ASN A 484 9.72 7.54 -8.44
C ASN A 484 11.16 7.24 -8.94
N VAL A 485 11.82 8.24 -9.53
CA VAL A 485 13.25 8.17 -9.87
C VAL A 485 14.12 8.08 -8.61
N GLY A 486 13.79 8.82 -7.54
CA GLY A 486 14.45 8.72 -6.25
C GLY A 486 14.46 7.29 -5.70
N ASP A 487 13.32 6.61 -5.73
CA ASP A 487 13.20 5.20 -5.32
C ASP A 487 14.07 4.27 -6.20
N THR A 488 14.19 4.58 -7.49
CA THR A 488 15.07 3.83 -8.41
C THR A 488 16.55 4.07 -8.12
N LEU A 489 16.92 5.30 -7.73
CA LEU A 489 18.30 5.65 -7.35
C LEU A 489 18.76 4.93 -6.08
N ILE A 490 17.85 4.61 -5.15
CA ILE A 490 18.15 3.80 -3.97
C ILE A 490 18.70 2.42 -4.39
N ASN A 491 18.07 1.78 -5.37
CA ASN A 491 18.51 0.48 -5.89
C ASN A 491 19.89 0.60 -6.55
N ALA A 492 20.11 1.65 -7.34
CA ALA A 492 21.41 1.94 -7.94
C ALA A 492 22.50 2.20 -6.89
N CYS A 493 22.15 2.86 -5.78
CA CYS A 493 23.05 3.10 -4.66
C CYS A 493 23.51 1.79 -4.01
N TYR A 494 22.62 0.80 -3.85
CA TYR A 494 23.03 -0.51 -3.39
C TYR A 494 24.06 -1.16 -4.34
N VAL A 495 23.86 -1.11 -5.66
CA VAL A 495 24.77 -1.74 -6.64
C VAL A 495 26.14 -1.05 -6.66
N LEU A 496 26.14 0.28 -6.65
CA LEU A 496 27.34 1.12 -6.80
C LEU A 496 28.11 1.31 -5.50
N ARG A 497 27.45 1.20 -4.34
CA ARG A 497 28.03 1.40 -3.00
C ARG A 497 28.79 2.74 -2.93
N ASP A 498 30.02 2.72 -2.44
CA ASP A 498 30.86 3.92 -2.24
C ASP A 498 31.08 4.72 -3.53
N LYS A 499 31.01 4.08 -4.71
CA LYS A 499 31.16 4.75 -6.02
C LYS A 499 29.97 5.63 -6.39
N PHE A 500 28.80 5.45 -5.77
CA PHE A 500 27.64 6.28 -6.05
C PHE A 500 27.91 7.75 -5.70
N LEU A 501 28.33 8.01 -4.46
CA LEU A 501 28.64 9.36 -3.97
C LEU A 501 29.85 9.96 -4.67
N GLU A 502 30.93 9.18 -4.84
CA GLU A 502 32.14 9.66 -5.51
C GLU A 502 31.84 10.18 -6.92
N ASN A 503 31.09 9.42 -7.72
CA ASN A 503 30.79 9.79 -9.11
C ASN A 503 29.95 11.08 -9.18
N LEU A 504 28.88 11.18 -8.39
CA LEU A 504 28.02 12.37 -8.37
C LEU A 504 28.75 13.62 -7.89
N LEU A 505 29.58 13.50 -6.86
CA LEU A 505 30.30 14.64 -6.29
C LEU A 505 31.47 15.09 -7.15
N ASN A 506 32.13 14.19 -7.89
CA ASN A 506 33.17 14.57 -8.84
C ASN A 506 32.60 15.40 -9.99
N ASP A 507 31.45 15.00 -10.55
CA ASP A 507 30.74 15.78 -11.56
C ASP A 507 30.36 17.18 -11.03
N MET A 508 29.87 17.25 -9.79
CA MET A 508 29.53 18.53 -9.16
C MET A 508 30.76 19.42 -8.90
N LYS A 509 31.90 18.84 -8.50
CA LYS A 509 33.17 19.58 -8.33
C LYS A 509 33.57 20.25 -9.65
N ASP A 510 33.51 19.51 -10.75
CA ASP A 510 33.87 20.04 -12.07
C ASP A 510 32.93 21.17 -12.50
N GLN A 511 31.63 21.04 -12.26
CA GLN A 511 30.65 22.08 -12.54
C GLN A 511 30.89 23.37 -11.72
N LEU A 512 31.16 23.22 -10.43
CA LEU A 512 31.45 24.36 -9.55
C LEU A 512 32.80 25.01 -9.90
N ALA A 513 33.80 24.24 -10.33
CA ALA A 513 35.11 24.76 -10.73
C ALA A 513 35.07 25.55 -12.06
N GLN A 514 34.19 25.17 -12.99
CA GLN A 514 34.02 25.84 -14.29
C GLN A 514 33.18 27.12 -14.23
N THR A 515 32.73 27.52 -13.03
CA THR A 515 31.84 28.66 -12.83
C THR A 515 32.54 30.00 -13.06
N SER A 516 32.30 30.60 -14.23
CA SER A 516 32.28 32.06 -14.39
C SER A 516 30.89 32.57 -13.98
N ARG A 517 30.81 33.69 -13.26
CA ARG A 517 29.61 34.19 -12.54
C ARG A 517 28.34 34.40 -13.39
N ASP A 518 28.41 34.28 -14.73
CA ASP A 518 27.29 34.51 -15.65
C ASP A 518 26.70 33.23 -16.29
N VAL A 519 27.28 32.04 -16.08
CA VAL A 519 26.86 30.78 -16.75
C VAL A 519 26.80 29.58 -15.81
N THR A 520 26.28 29.73 -14.59
CA THR A 520 26.04 28.58 -13.70
C THR A 520 24.60 28.11 -13.85
N SER A 521 24.41 26.89 -14.40
CA SER A 521 23.09 26.23 -14.37
C SER A 521 22.88 25.58 -13.01
N TRP A 522 22.20 26.31 -12.12
CA TRP A 522 21.84 25.82 -10.79
C TRP A 522 20.94 24.58 -10.85
N GLU A 523 20.25 24.36 -11.97
CA GLU A 523 19.40 23.19 -12.21
C GLU A 523 20.20 21.88 -12.19
N ASN A 524 21.41 21.87 -12.76
CA ASN A 524 22.27 20.69 -12.76
C ASN A 524 22.82 20.39 -11.36
N VAL A 525 23.26 21.43 -10.64
CA VAL A 525 23.72 21.29 -9.25
C VAL A 525 22.58 20.80 -8.36
N GLU A 526 21.37 21.35 -8.55
CA GLU A 526 20.18 20.93 -7.82
C GLU A 526 19.80 19.47 -8.10
N ALA A 527 19.90 19.01 -9.35
CA ALA A 527 19.64 17.62 -9.70
C ALA A 527 20.61 16.65 -9.01
N THR A 528 21.90 17.00 -8.94
CA THR A 528 22.89 16.21 -8.19
C THR A 528 22.58 16.17 -6.70
N LEU A 529 22.28 17.33 -6.09
CA LEU A 529 21.88 17.39 -4.67
C LEU A 529 20.59 16.59 -4.42
N PHE A 530 19.63 16.63 -5.36
CA PHE A 530 18.42 15.83 -5.27
C PHE A 530 18.72 14.33 -5.31
N CYS A 531 19.61 13.86 -6.18
CA CYS A 531 20.01 12.44 -6.21
C CYS A 531 20.59 12.00 -4.87
N ILE A 532 21.47 12.81 -4.26
CA ILE A 532 22.09 12.51 -2.96
C ILE A 532 21.03 12.50 -1.86
N LYS A 533 20.19 13.53 -1.80
CA LYS A 533 19.04 13.64 -0.90
C LYS A 533 18.13 12.39 -0.98
N ALA A 534 17.78 11.97 -2.19
CA ALA A 534 16.85 10.86 -2.41
C ALA A 534 17.34 9.52 -1.85
N VAL A 535 18.66 9.32 -1.72
CA VAL A 535 19.24 8.04 -1.27
C VAL A 535 19.79 8.07 0.16
N HIS A 536 19.43 9.08 0.96
CA HIS A 536 20.01 9.27 2.30
C HIS A 536 19.89 8.02 3.21
N ASP A 537 18.72 7.36 3.21
CA ASP A 537 18.49 6.14 4.01
C ASP A 537 19.41 4.98 3.60
N ALA A 538 19.66 4.81 2.30
CA ALA A 538 20.49 3.73 1.76
C ALA A 538 21.99 3.93 2.01
N LEU A 539 22.42 5.18 2.24
CA LEU A 539 23.82 5.53 2.45
C LEU A 539 24.30 5.34 3.90
N THR A 540 23.40 5.00 4.84
CA THR A 540 23.73 4.76 6.26
C THR A 540 24.82 3.69 6.48
N THR A 541 24.98 2.75 5.54
CA THR A 541 26.01 1.69 5.58
C THR A 541 27.24 1.96 4.70
N SER A 542 27.29 3.09 4.00
CA SER A 542 28.34 3.41 2.99
C SER A 542 29.38 4.39 3.54
N ASN A 543 30.54 4.51 2.89
CA ASN A 543 31.51 5.54 3.28
C ASN A 543 30.97 6.95 2.98
N LEU A 544 30.72 7.73 4.04
CA LEU A 544 30.20 9.10 3.95
C LEU A 544 31.30 10.18 3.86
N GLU A 545 32.58 9.80 3.88
CA GLU A 545 33.71 10.73 3.73
C GLU A 545 33.57 11.69 2.53
N PRO A 546 33.09 11.26 1.33
CA PRO A 546 32.92 12.17 0.20
C PRO A 546 31.99 13.36 0.49
N LEU A 547 31.02 13.23 1.41
CA LEU A 547 30.07 14.30 1.75
C LEU A 547 30.73 15.52 2.39
N GLU A 548 31.94 15.39 2.97
CA GLU A 548 32.67 16.52 3.56
C GLU A 548 32.86 17.66 2.53
N PHE A 549 33.01 17.31 1.25
CA PHE A 549 33.10 18.27 0.16
C PHE A 549 31.89 19.24 0.12
N LEU A 550 30.68 18.76 0.37
CA LEU A 550 29.46 19.58 0.32
C LEU A 550 29.46 20.66 1.41
N PHE A 551 30.02 20.33 2.58
CA PHE A 551 30.06 21.22 3.74
C PHE A 551 31.39 21.99 3.89
N SER A 552 32.27 21.84 2.90
CA SER A 552 33.50 22.63 2.80
C SER A 552 33.21 24.11 2.60
N GLU A 553 34.14 24.96 3.02
CA GLU A 553 33.99 26.42 2.89
C GLU A 553 33.86 26.89 1.44
N SER A 554 34.60 26.28 0.52
CA SER A 554 34.54 26.60 -0.91
C SER A 554 33.17 26.30 -1.49
N THR A 555 32.58 25.14 -1.18
CA THR A 555 31.29 24.72 -1.73
C THR A 555 30.15 25.52 -1.14
N MET A 556 30.14 25.69 0.19
CA MET A 556 29.09 26.47 0.87
C MET A 556 29.08 27.92 0.41
N ASN A 557 30.24 28.54 0.17
CA ASN A 557 30.33 29.91 -0.36
C ASN A 557 29.99 30.01 -1.86
N ALA A 558 30.15 28.92 -2.62
CA ALA A 558 29.79 28.89 -4.04
C ALA A 558 28.27 28.83 -4.23
N LEU A 559 27.54 28.17 -3.34
CA LEU A 559 26.07 28.08 -3.41
C LEU A 559 25.39 29.44 -3.17
N PRO A 560 24.20 29.69 -3.77
CA PRO A 560 23.46 30.94 -3.57
C PRO A 560 23.10 31.16 -2.10
N GLN A 561 23.47 32.33 -1.55
CA GLN A 561 23.18 32.68 -0.14
C GLN A 561 21.87 33.46 0.04
N VAL A 562 21.33 34.05 -1.03
CA VAL A 562 20.14 34.92 -0.99
C VAL A 562 19.16 34.50 -2.10
N GLY A 563 17.87 34.76 -1.90
CA GLY A 563 16.83 34.50 -2.89
C GLY A 563 16.26 33.07 -2.86
N ALA A 564 15.13 32.87 -3.51
CA ALA A 564 14.35 31.64 -3.48
C ALA A 564 14.78 30.60 -4.54
N HIS A 565 16.08 30.34 -4.66
CA HIS A 565 16.58 29.35 -5.62
C HIS A 565 16.21 27.93 -5.19
N ARG A 566 15.76 27.07 -6.12
CA ARG A 566 15.45 25.66 -5.84
C ARG A 566 16.63 24.90 -5.26
N VAL A 567 17.85 25.17 -5.75
CA VAL A 567 19.08 24.56 -5.21
C VAL A 567 19.26 24.83 -3.71
N ARG A 568 18.83 26.00 -3.21
CA ARG A 568 18.85 26.30 -1.78
C ARG A 568 17.85 25.44 -1.03
N TRP A 569 16.63 25.31 -1.54
CA TRP A 569 15.60 24.45 -0.94
C TRP A 569 16.10 23.00 -0.85
N THR A 570 16.61 22.44 -1.95
CA THR A 570 17.14 21.05 -1.99
C THR A 570 18.33 20.88 -1.04
N MET A 571 19.23 21.85 -0.97
CA MET A 571 20.35 21.83 -0.02
C MET A 571 19.89 21.90 1.44
N LEU A 572 18.88 22.72 1.76
CA LEU A 572 18.32 22.79 3.11
C LEU A 572 17.72 21.45 3.52
N THR A 573 16.95 20.80 2.65
CA THR A 573 16.39 19.48 2.95
C THR A 573 17.48 18.44 3.11
N LEU A 574 18.50 18.43 2.25
CA LEU A 574 19.66 17.55 2.37
C LEU A 574 20.39 17.75 3.71
N ILE A 575 20.61 19.01 4.13
CA ILE A 575 21.20 19.32 5.44
C ILE A 575 20.41 18.69 6.60
N GLY A 576 19.07 18.74 6.53
CA GLY A 576 18.20 18.15 7.54
C GLY A 576 18.26 16.63 7.56
N GLU A 577 18.16 15.98 6.40
CA GLU A 577 18.23 14.51 6.26
C GLU A 577 19.59 13.94 6.70
N TYR A 578 20.67 14.68 6.48
CA TYR A 578 22.02 14.31 6.93
C TYR A 578 22.40 14.93 8.28
N ALA A 579 21.44 15.36 9.11
CA ALA A 579 21.76 15.95 10.41
C ALA A 579 22.61 15.04 11.31
N SER A 580 22.41 13.72 11.24
CA SER A 580 23.17 12.71 12.00
C SER A 580 24.61 12.52 11.51
N TYR A 581 24.94 12.90 10.28
CA TYR A 581 26.31 12.79 9.74
C TYR A 581 27.32 13.63 10.56
N PHE A 582 26.87 14.76 11.11
CA PHE A 582 27.72 15.66 11.89
C PHE A 582 28.10 15.10 13.27
N THR A 583 27.47 14.02 13.74
CA THR A 583 27.83 13.37 15.01
C THR A 583 28.97 12.37 14.86
N THR A 584 29.16 11.80 13.67
CA THR A 584 30.03 10.63 13.44
C THR A 584 31.35 10.94 12.73
N VAL A 585 31.32 11.75 11.67
CA VAL A 585 32.45 11.87 10.71
C VAL A 585 32.97 13.32 10.59
N SER A 586 32.14 14.32 10.90
CA SER A 586 32.44 15.72 10.54
C SER A 586 32.99 16.59 11.67
N SER A 587 33.70 17.65 11.28
CA SER A 587 34.25 18.65 12.22
C SER A 587 33.21 19.71 12.62
N THR A 588 33.30 20.23 13.86
CA THR A 588 32.43 21.32 14.36
C THR A 588 32.28 22.51 13.39
N PRO A 589 33.33 22.95 12.65
CA PRO A 589 33.19 23.98 11.62
C PRO A 589 32.19 23.65 10.50
N SER A 590 32.14 22.40 10.03
CA SER A 590 31.21 21.99 8.96
C SER A 590 29.75 22.07 9.43
N LEU A 591 29.48 21.65 10.66
CA LEU A 591 28.17 21.80 11.30
C LEU A 591 27.77 23.28 11.43
N LEU A 592 28.68 24.14 11.91
CA LEU A 592 28.38 25.57 12.05
C LEU A 592 28.11 26.26 10.70
N ARG A 593 28.78 25.84 9.62
CA ARG A 593 28.48 26.32 8.26
C ARG A 593 27.08 25.90 7.81
N ALA A 594 26.69 24.65 8.05
CA ALA A 594 25.35 24.15 7.71
C ALA A 594 24.26 24.87 8.52
N VAL A 595 24.48 25.10 9.82
CA VAL A 595 23.59 25.89 10.68
C VAL A 595 23.48 27.32 10.15
N ASN A 596 24.60 27.98 9.84
CA ASN A 596 24.57 29.36 9.32
C ASN A 596 23.81 29.46 8.00
N TYR A 597 24.07 28.55 7.06
CA TYR A 597 23.34 28.50 5.78
C TYR A 597 21.83 28.34 5.98
N THR A 598 21.43 27.50 6.94
CA THR A 598 20.02 27.29 7.31
C THR A 598 19.40 28.55 7.94
N VAL A 599 20.10 29.19 8.89
CA VAL A 599 19.62 30.41 9.56
C VAL A 599 19.45 31.57 8.58
N THR A 600 20.35 31.72 7.60
CA THR A 600 20.24 32.78 6.58
C THR A 600 19.04 32.61 5.65
N ALA A 601 18.44 31.41 5.59
CA ALA A 601 17.24 31.14 4.79
C ALA A 601 15.93 31.41 5.54
N LEU A 602 15.94 31.55 6.88
CA LEU A 602 14.74 31.78 7.68
C LEU A 602 13.94 33.05 7.31
N PRO A 603 14.57 34.19 6.98
CA PRO A 603 13.83 35.40 6.59
C PRO A 603 13.12 35.29 5.24
N GLU A 604 13.46 34.31 4.40
CA GLU A 604 12.91 34.14 3.05
C GLU A 604 11.59 33.35 3.11
N PRO A 605 10.41 33.94 2.84
CA PRO A 605 9.12 33.29 3.09
C PRO A 605 8.94 31.93 2.38
N SER A 606 9.47 31.78 1.17
CA SER A 606 9.38 30.52 0.40
C SER A 606 10.30 29.41 0.92
N LEU A 607 11.30 29.73 1.74
CA LEU A 607 12.26 28.78 2.30
C LEU A 607 12.12 28.62 3.82
N SER A 608 11.44 29.56 4.49
CA SER A 608 11.37 29.67 5.96
C SER A 608 10.93 28.38 6.64
N LEU A 609 9.86 27.75 6.14
CA LEU A 609 9.37 26.48 6.67
C LEU A 609 10.42 25.37 6.59
N GLN A 610 10.98 25.15 5.39
CA GLN A 610 12.02 24.12 5.19
C GLN A 610 13.27 24.42 6.01
N ALA A 611 13.70 25.68 6.09
CA ALA A 611 14.84 26.10 6.90
C ALA A 611 14.59 25.85 8.39
N SER A 612 13.39 26.13 8.90
CA SER A 612 13.03 25.87 10.30
C SER A 612 13.00 24.37 10.63
N MET A 613 12.53 23.52 9.70
CA MET A 613 12.55 22.06 9.84
C MET A 613 13.98 21.52 9.86
N SER A 614 14.80 21.90 8.87
CA SER A 614 16.21 21.48 8.79
C SER A 614 17.02 21.97 9.98
N LEU A 615 16.76 23.18 10.49
CA LEU A 615 17.41 23.68 11.70
C LEU A 615 17.01 22.85 12.93
N LYS A 616 15.73 22.47 13.02
CA LYS A 616 15.24 21.59 14.08
C LYS A 616 15.99 20.26 14.03
N ASP A 617 16.08 19.61 12.87
CA ASP A 617 16.76 18.30 12.76
C ASP A 617 18.26 18.39 13.05
N LEU A 618 18.94 19.45 12.56
CA LEU A 618 20.33 19.73 12.89
C LEU A 618 20.57 19.88 14.39
N CYS A 619 19.75 20.70 15.07
CA CYS A 619 19.89 20.95 16.49
C CYS A 619 19.57 19.70 17.31
N ASP A 620 18.56 18.95 16.88
CA ASP A 620 18.05 17.75 17.54
C ASP A 620 19.05 16.59 17.50
N ALA A 621 19.74 16.40 16.37
CA ALA A 621 20.80 15.38 16.24
C ALA A 621 22.13 15.79 16.89
N ASN A 622 22.44 17.08 16.97
CA ASN A 622 23.77 17.59 17.37
C ASN A 622 23.76 18.40 18.69
N ARG A 623 22.82 18.11 19.59
CA ARG A 623 22.59 18.88 20.84
C ARG A 623 23.87 19.17 21.63
N ALA A 624 24.68 18.14 21.88
CA ALA A 624 25.91 18.25 22.68
C ALA A 624 27.01 19.09 22.00
N ILE A 625 27.14 19.00 20.68
CA ILE A 625 28.16 19.74 19.90
C ILE A 625 27.78 21.24 19.85
N LEU A 626 26.47 21.55 19.81
CA LEU A 626 25.95 22.91 19.70
C LEU A 626 25.79 23.62 21.06
N ALA A 627 25.68 22.89 22.17
CA ALA A 627 25.49 23.45 23.50
C ALA A 627 26.51 24.57 23.88
N PRO A 628 27.82 24.46 23.60
CA PRO A 628 28.79 25.53 23.85
C PRO A 628 28.51 26.83 23.07
N HIS A 629 27.77 26.75 21.98
CA HIS A 629 27.45 27.86 21.08
C HIS A 629 26.06 28.46 21.33
N ILE A 630 25.39 28.12 22.45
CA ILE A 630 24.02 28.59 22.78
C ILE A 630 23.86 30.11 22.72
N ASN A 631 24.91 30.88 23.03
CA ASN A 631 24.86 32.35 22.96
C ASN A 631 24.58 32.86 21.53
N SER A 632 25.02 32.15 20.49
CA SER A 632 24.74 32.50 19.09
C SER A 632 23.27 32.30 18.73
N PHE A 633 22.56 31.44 19.45
CA PHE A 633 21.11 31.22 19.27
C PHE A 633 20.27 32.29 19.98
N ALA A 634 20.85 33.13 20.84
CA ALA A 634 20.13 34.22 21.48
C ALA A 634 19.66 35.28 20.46
N ASP A 635 20.47 35.55 19.43
CA ASP A 635 20.10 36.46 18.34
C ASP A 635 18.97 35.89 17.48
N LEU A 636 18.99 34.58 17.25
CA LEU A 636 17.92 33.85 16.56
C LEU A 636 16.60 33.94 17.34
N HIS A 637 16.64 33.71 18.65
CA HIS A 637 15.47 33.83 19.52
C HIS A 637 14.85 35.24 19.47
N ARG A 638 15.67 36.31 19.46
CA ARG A 638 15.15 37.69 19.38
C ARG A 638 14.38 37.98 18.10
N ASN A 639 14.74 37.33 16.99
CA ASN A 639 14.13 37.54 15.69
C ASN A 639 12.98 36.57 15.38
N VAL A 640 12.69 35.62 16.28
CA VAL A 640 11.69 34.56 16.04
C VAL A 640 10.25 35.10 15.89
N GLU A 641 9.96 36.26 16.48
CA GLU A 641 8.65 36.93 16.37
C GLU A 641 8.34 37.46 14.97
N LEU A 642 9.33 37.51 14.08
CA LEU A 642 9.16 37.91 12.67
C LEU A 642 8.70 36.74 11.78
N LEU A 643 8.71 35.51 12.30
CA LEU A 643 8.38 34.30 11.57
C LEU A 643 6.89 33.95 11.69
N GLY A 644 6.41 33.08 10.81
CA GLY A 644 5.08 32.48 10.93
C GLY A 644 4.97 31.59 12.18
N PRO A 645 3.74 31.24 12.61
CA PRO A 645 3.52 30.48 13.85
C PRO A 645 4.13 29.07 13.82
N GLU A 646 4.14 28.41 12.66
CA GLU A 646 4.74 27.08 12.48
C GLU A 646 6.27 27.15 12.55
N GLU A 647 6.87 28.08 11.80
CA GLU A 647 8.32 28.29 11.77
C GLU A 647 8.84 28.73 13.13
N LYS A 648 8.11 29.63 13.82
CA LYS A 648 8.40 30.04 15.20
C LYS A 648 8.44 28.84 16.13
N SER A 649 7.44 27.96 16.08
CA SER A 649 7.40 26.74 16.89
C SER A 649 8.62 25.86 16.64
N LYS A 650 9.03 25.68 15.37
CA LYS A 650 10.19 24.86 15.00
C LYS A 650 11.53 25.46 15.39
N VAL A 651 11.67 26.79 15.30
CA VAL A 651 12.87 27.48 15.78
C VAL A 651 12.98 27.41 17.31
N ILE A 652 11.86 27.58 18.04
CA ILE A 652 11.85 27.38 19.50
C ILE A 652 12.20 25.93 19.85
N GLU A 653 11.66 24.95 19.14
CA GLU A 653 12.01 23.53 19.29
C GLU A 653 13.52 23.31 19.09
N SER A 654 14.10 23.91 18.05
CA SER A 654 15.55 23.85 17.75
C SER A 654 16.39 24.39 18.90
N ILE A 655 16.05 25.57 19.42
CA ILE A 655 16.76 26.23 20.53
C ILE A 655 16.64 25.38 21.80
N SER A 656 15.45 24.86 22.08
CA SER A 656 15.18 23.98 23.21
C SER A 656 15.96 22.67 23.14
N SER A 657 16.15 22.07 21.96
CA SER A 657 17.00 20.88 21.79
C SER A 657 18.46 21.15 22.17
N VAL A 658 18.99 22.33 21.84
CA VAL A 658 20.36 22.71 22.25
C VAL A 658 20.42 22.96 23.76
N ILE A 659 19.40 23.60 24.34
CA ILE A 659 19.31 23.83 25.80
C ILE A 659 19.28 22.50 26.55
N SER A 660 18.60 21.47 26.03
CA SER A 660 18.45 20.18 26.71
C SER A 660 19.79 19.46 26.98
N ALA A 661 20.86 19.82 26.26
CA ALA A 661 22.21 19.25 26.45
C ALA A 661 23.07 20.03 27.46
N LEU A 662 22.60 21.16 27.99
CA LEU A 662 23.27 21.86 29.10
C LEU A 662 23.08 21.10 30.41
N ARG A 663 23.88 21.43 31.44
CA ARG A 663 23.66 20.90 32.79
C ARG A 663 22.29 21.34 33.32
N PRO A 664 21.54 20.50 34.05
CA PRO A 664 20.18 20.82 34.49
C PRO A 664 20.05 22.19 35.17
N GLU A 665 21.03 22.61 35.98
CA GLU A 665 21.02 23.91 36.66
C GLU A 665 21.18 25.10 35.69
N GLU A 666 21.89 24.92 34.58
CA GLU A 666 22.13 25.93 33.55
C GLU A 666 20.95 26.07 32.58
N GLN A 667 20.08 25.06 32.52
CA GLN A 667 18.86 25.07 31.69
C GLN A 667 17.78 26.02 32.25
N VAL A 668 17.81 26.34 33.54
CA VAL A 668 16.74 27.06 34.24
C VAL A 668 16.49 28.45 33.65
N GLU A 669 17.53 29.29 33.53
CA GLU A 669 17.39 30.66 33.04
C GLU A 669 16.94 30.74 31.57
N PRO A 670 17.53 29.99 30.62
CA PRO A 670 17.08 29.97 29.23
C PRO A 670 15.62 29.55 29.07
N ILE A 671 15.17 28.52 29.81
CA ILE A 671 13.79 28.03 29.72
C ILE A 671 12.81 29.07 30.27
N ILE A 672 13.12 29.72 31.39
CA ILE A 672 12.28 30.80 31.92
C ILE A 672 12.19 31.95 30.91
N ALA A 673 13.31 32.32 30.29
CA ALA A 673 13.35 33.39 29.30
C ALA A 673 12.48 33.11 28.05
N ILE A 674 12.34 31.84 27.65
CA ILE A 674 11.49 31.41 26.55
C ILE A 674 10.02 31.28 27.00
N VAL A 675 9.75 30.57 28.09
CA VAL A 675 8.39 30.13 28.46
C VAL A 675 7.59 31.24 29.14
N GLN A 676 8.22 32.08 29.98
CA GLN A 676 7.50 33.09 30.76
C GLN A 676 6.76 34.12 29.90
N PRO A 677 7.35 34.67 28.81
CA PRO A 677 6.65 35.58 27.91
C PRO A 677 5.46 34.92 27.18
N LEU A 678 5.59 33.63 26.83
CA LEU A 678 4.51 32.86 26.20
C LEU A 678 3.31 32.74 27.14
N LEU A 679 3.56 32.43 28.42
CA LEU A 679 2.53 32.34 29.45
C LEU A 679 1.86 33.68 29.75
N GLN A 680 2.63 34.78 29.77
CA GLN A 680 2.07 36.13 29.95
C GLN A 680 1.14 36.52 28.80
N THR A 681 1.54 36.19 27.56
CA THR A 681 0.72 36.43 26.37
C THR A 681 -0.54 35.56 26.38
N LEU A 682 -0.41 34.29 26.77
CA LEU A 682 -1.54 33.37 26.90
C LEU A 682 -2.53 33.83 27.99
N ALA A 683 -2.04 34.27 29.14
CA ALA A 683 -2.87 34.83 30.21
C ALA A 683 -3.62 36.10 29.77
N THR A 684 -2.98 36.93 28.94
CA THR A 684 -3.62 38.12 28.36
C THR A 684 -4.73 37.73 27.39
N ALA A 685 -4.50 36.73 26.53
CA ALA A 685 -5.50 36.22 25.59
C ALA A 685 -6.70 35.59 26.33
N LEU A 686 -6.45 34.85 27.40
CA LEU A 686 -7.49 34.22 28.23
C LEU A 686 -8.32 35.21 29.06
N ASN A 687 -7.96 36.50 29.07
CA ASN A 687 -8.70 37.51 29.81
C ASN A 687 -10.01 37.85 29.06
N THR A 688 -11.15 37.71 29.76
CA THR A 688 -12.52 37.90 29.24
C THR A 688 -12.84 39.28 28.65
N GLY A 689 -11.90 40.23 28.70
CA GLY A 689 -12.04 41.58 28.11
C GLY A 689 -11.66 41.70 26.63
N LEU A 690 -11.04 40.67 26.02
CA LEU A 690 -10.72 40.66 24.58
C LEU A 690 -11.83 39.99 23.77
N ALA A 691 -12.00 40.42 22.51
CA ALA A 691 -12.90 39.75 21.58
C ALA A 691 -12.39 38.33 21.29
N LEU A 692 -13.31 37.36 21.25
CA LEU A 692 -13.01 35.94 21.02
C LEU A 692 -12.22 35.71 19.71
N GLU A 693 -12.53 36.48 18.66
CA GLU A 693 -11.88 36.44 17.34
C GLU A 693 -10.39 36.86 17.38
N GLU A 694 -10.00 37.74 18.31
CA GLU A 694 -8.60 38.15 18.47
C GLU A 694 -7.85 37.26 19.48
N SER A 695 -8.56 36.68 20.44
CA SER A 695 -7.99 35.80 21.47
C SER A 695 -7.59 34.43 20.92
N GLN A 696 -8.43 33.83 20.08
CA GLN A 696 -8.26 32.46 19.58
C GLN A 696 -6.92 32.24 18.84
N PRO A 697 -6.56 33.02 17.79
CA PRO A 697 -5.31 32.80 17.05
C PRO A 697 -4.08 33.07 17.92
N ARG A 698 -4.17 34.00 18.89
CA ARG A 698 -3.11 34.26 19.86
C ARG A 698 -2.89 33.06 20.77
N CYS A 699 -3.97 32.48 21.32
CA CYS A 699 -3.88 31.25 22.11
C CYS A 699 -3.21 30.13 21.33
N ILE A 700 -3.65 29.88 20.09
CA ILE A 700 -3.09 28.84 19.21
C ILE A 700 -1.59 29.03 19.00
N ALA A 701 -1.15 30.24 18.64
CA ALA A 701 0.27 30.52 18.39
C ALA A 701 1.15 30.30 19.63
N GLN A 702 0.68 30.70 20.82
CA GLN A 702 1.41 30.49 22.07
C GLN A 702 1.45 29.01 22.47
N LEU A 703 0.35 28.29 22.31
CA LEU A 703 0.30 26.86 22.61
C LEU A 703 1.25 26.07 21.67
N ARG A 704 1.29 26.38 20.37
CA ARG A 704 2.27 25.78 19.44
C ARG A 704 3.71 26.07 19.86
N SER A 705 4.01 27.32 20.23
CA SER A 705 5.35 27.70 20.72
C SER A 705 5.74 26.94 22.00
N LEU A 706 4.80 26.75 22.93
CA LEU A 706 5.00 25.92 24.13
C LEU A 706 5.22 24.44 23.76
N THR A 707 4.49 23.93 22.77
CA THR A 707 4.67 22.56 22.25
C THR A 707 6.07 22.37 21.68
N GLY A 708 6.55 23.32 20.85
CA GLY A 708 7.90 23.30 20.32
C GLY A 708 8.95 23.28 21.42
N CYS A 709 8.80 24.15 22.43
CA CYS A 709 9.70 24.19 23.57
C CYS A 709 9.73 22.86 24.34
N ALA A 710 8.57 22.28 24.63
CA ALA A 710 8.46 21.02 25.34
C ALA A 710 9.10 19.86 24.56
N ARG A 711 8.80 19.73 23.26
CA ARG A 711 9.35 18.69 22.39
C ARG A 711 10.87 18.77 22.28
N GLY A 712 11.44 19.97 22.11
CA GLY A 712 12.88 20.15 22.04
C GLY A 712 13.60 19.78 23.35
N LEU A 713 12.97 20.04 24.50
CA LEU A 713 13.54 19.69 25.81
C LEU A 713 13.50 18.19 26.12
N THR A 714 12.63 17.43 25.45
CA THR A 714 12.54 15.98 25.65
C THR A 714 13.80 15.32 25.06
N PRO A 715 14.57 14.57 25.85
CA PRO A 715 15.73 13.83 25.35
C PRO A 715 15.29 12.73 24.39
N ILE A 716 15.99 12.57 23.26
CA ILE A 716 15.81 11.42 22.38
C ILE A 716 16.66 10.28 22.96
N SER A 717 16.02 9.40 23.71
CA SER A 717 16.62 8.12 24.06
C SER A 717 16.33 7.12 22.95
N ASP A 718 17.25 6.96 22.00
CA ASP A 718 17.31 5.71 21.24
C ASP A 718 18.27 4.77 21.98
N PRO A 719 17.75 3.76 22.72
CA PRO A 719 18.55 2.88 23.57
C PRO A 719 19.55 2.02 22.79
N LEU A 720 19.54 2.07 21.45
CA LEU A 720 20.41 1.29 20.57
C LEU A 720 21.61 2.09 20.02
N THR A 721 21.66 3.41 20.21
CA THR A 721 22.79 4.25 19.77
C THR A 721 23.82 4.43 20.89
N GLU A 722 25.01 3.83 20.72
CA GLU A 722 26.18 4.08 21.56
C GLU A 722 26.57 5.58 21.49
N GLY A 723 26.69 6.23 22.65
CA GLY A 723 27.07 7.65 22.76
C GLY A 723 25.93 8.64 23.00
N THR A 724 24.69 8.18 23.16
CA THR A 724 23.56 9.02 23.56
C THR A 724 23.78 9.63 24.96
N PHE A 725 23.54 10.94 25.07
CA PHE A 725 23.51 11.64 26.36
C PHE A 725 22.39 11.05 27.21
N VAL A 726 22.73 10.20 28.19
CA VAL A 726 21.79 9.76 29.20
C VAL A 726 21.67 10.87 30.23
N PRO A 727 20.54 11.58 30.31
CA PRO A 727 20.38 12.64 31.30
C PRO A 727 20.45 12.05 32.70
N ASP A 728 21.17 12.70 33.61
CA ASP A 728 21.20 12.31 35.02
C ASP A 728 19.80 12.57 35.63
N ALA A 729 19.03 11.49 35.77
CA ALA A 729 17.66 11.51 36.26
C ALA A 729 17.57 12.12 37.68
N ASP A 730 18.57 11.90 38.54
CA ASP A 730 18.59 12.46 39.89
C ASP A 730 18.84 13.98 39.86
N ALA A 731 19.72 14.45 38.97
CA ALA A 731 19.97 15.87 38.77
C ALA A 731 18.74 16.61 38.17
N ILE A 732 18.02 15.98 37.24
CA ILE A 732 16.76 16.49 36.70
C ILE A 732 15.70 16.56 37.80
N ALA A 733 15.53 15.48 38.57
CA ALA A 733 14.57 15.43 39.67
C ALA A 733 14.84 16.52 40.72
N LYS A 734 16.11 16.77 41.03
CA LYS A 734 16.53 17.85 41.94
C LYS A 734 16.24 19.23 41.36
N THR A 735 16.52 19.46 40.09
CA THR A 735 16.28 20.75 39.41
C THR A 735 14.79 21.05 39.29
N ARG A 736 13.95 20.03 39.10
CA ARG A 736 12.48 20.17 39.11
C ARG A 736 11.92 20.67 40.45
N GLN A 737 12.70 20.57 41.53
CA GLN A 737 12.36 21.10 42.86
C GLN A 737 12.81 22.57 43.04
N ASP A 738 13.53 23.17 42.09
CA ASP A 738 13.79 24.62 42.08
C ASP A 738 12.44 25.36 42.07
N GLU A 739 12.27 26.30 43.01
CA GLU A 739 11.04 27.06 43.20
C GLU A 739 10.55 27.73 41.90
N ARG A 740 11.48 28.17 41.05
CA ARG A 740 11.17 28.87 39.80
C ARG A 740 10.58 27.92 38.76
N ILE A 741 11.19 26.76 38.57
CA ILE A 741 10.71 25.73 37.63
C ILE A 741 9.41 25.09 38.14
N PHE A 742 9.30 24.85 39.44
CA PHE A 742 8.06 24.36 40.05
C PHE A 742 6.89 25.31 39.78
N LYS A 743 7.06 26.62 40.05
CA LYS A 743 6.06 27.65 39.75
C LYS A 743 5.74 27.73 38.26
N LEU A 744 6.74 27.60 37.39
CA LEU A 744 6.54 27.63 35.95
C LEU A 744 5.65 26.47 35.48
N ARG A 745 5.90 25.24 35.96
CA ARG A 745 5.08 24.05 35.65
C ARG A 745 3.66 24.14 36.18
N GLU A 746 3.48 24.73 37.36
CA GLU A 746 2.16 25.03 37.92
C GLU A 746 1.41 26.03 37.04
N GLN A 747 2.06 27.13 36.63
CA GLN A 747 1.45 28.12 35.72
C GLN A 747 1.04 27.51 34.38
N ILE A 748 1.84 26.62 33.78
CA ILE A 748 1.48 25.94 32.54
C ILE A 748 0.23 25.07 32.75
N THR A 749 0.17 24.33 33.85
CA THR A 749 -0.98 23.46 34.16
C THR A 749 -2.26 24.27 34.35
N LEU A 750 -2.19 25.38 35.08
CA LEU A 750 -3.31 26.32 35.26
C LEU A 750 -3.73 26.99 33.94
N ALA A 751 -2.76 27.30 33.08
CA ALA A 751 -3.04 27.84 31.75
C ALA A 751 -3.79 26.80 30.89
N ILE A 752 -3.35 25.55 30.88
CA ILE A 752 -4.06 24.45 30.19
C ILE A 752 -5.48 24.30 30.72
N GLU A 753 -5.68 24.27 32.04
CA GLU A 753 -7.02 24.20 32.65
C GLU A 753 -7.90 25.38 32.22
N SER A 754 -7.34 26.60 32.18
CA SER A 754 -8.06 27.80 31.77
C SER A 754 -8.46 27.76 30.29
N VAL A 755 -7.58 27.30 29.40
CA VAL A 755 -7.88 27.12 27.97
C VAL A 755 -8.98 26.07 27.80
N VAL A 756 -8.87 24.91 28.45
CA VAL A 756 -9.88 23.84 28.38
C VAL A 756 -11.23 24.32 28.90
N ASN A 757 -11.25 25.14 29.95
CA ASN A 757 -12.49 25.68 30.50
C ASN A 757 -13.19 26.66 29.55
N LEU A 758 -12.44 27.46 28.80
CA LEU A 758 -12.98 28.46 27.88
C LEU A 758 -13.29 27.89 26.49
N TRP A 759 -12.43 27.00 25.98
CA TRP A 759 -12.38 26.56 24.58
C TRP A 759 -12.44 25.04 24.40
N GLY A 760 -12.85 24.28 25.42
CA GLY A 760 -12.89 22.80 25.35
C GLY A 760 -13.80 22.19 24.27
N SER A 761 -14.61 23.01 23.60
CA SER A 761 -15.47 22.64 22.47
C SER A 761 -14.92 23.06 21.11
N ASP A 762 -13.87 23.88 21.07
CA ASP A 762 -13.25 24.36 19.84
C ASP A 762 -12.27 23.31 19.30
N ALA A 763 -12.51 22.83 18.07
CA ALA A 763 -11.73 21.74 17.49
C ALA A 763 -10.27 22.13 17.23
N GLU A 764 -10.00 23.37 16.80
CA GLU A 764 -8.65 23.82 16.45
C GLU A 764 -7.80 23.97 17.72
N ILE A 765 -8.33 24.63 18.76
CA ILE A 765 -7.65 24.75 20.05
C ILE A 765 -7.46 23.37 20.69
N THR A 766 -8.46 22.50 20.66
CA THR A 766 -8.36 21.15 21.23
C THR A 766 -7.28 20.31 20.54
N SER A 767 -7.12 20.46 19.22
CA SER A 767 -6.03 19.83 18.48
C SER A 767 -4.66 20.33 18.94
N VAL A 768 -4.46 21.64 19.04
CA VAL A 768 -3.18 22.23 19.45
C VAL A 768 -2.86 21.91 20.92
N LEU A 769 -3.87 21.91 21.80
CA LEU A 769 -3.75 21.45 23.18
C LEU A 769 -3.35 19.97 23.25
N SER A 770 -3.89 19.13 22.37
CA SER A 770 -3.51 17.72 22.28
C SER A 770 -2.02 17.57 21.98
N ASP A 771 -1.51 18.35 21.03
CA ASP A 771 -0.08 18.34 20.69
C ASP A 771 0.80 18.82 21.84
N LEU A 772 0.36 19.87 22.57
CA LEU A 772 1.06 20.35 23.77
C LEU A 772 1.10 19.29 24.86
N ILE A 773 -0.05 18.71 25.22
CA ILE A 773 -0.15 17.70 26.28
C ILE A 773 0.72 16.49 25.94
N LYS A 774 0.69 16.02 24.69
CA LYS A 774 1.56 14.93 24.22
C LYS A 774 3.05 15.29 24.28
N GLY A 775 3.41 16.52 23.94
CA GLY A 775 4.80 16.98 23.92
C GLY A 775 5.38 17.33 25.30
N ILE A 776 4.55 17.80 26.23
CA ILE A 776 4.97 18.22 27.58
C ILE A 776 4.84 17.11 28.62
N THR A 777 4.16 16.02 28.29
CA THR A 777 4.20 14.79 29.10
C THR A 777 5.24 13.86 28.52
N ALA A 778 5.92 13.11 29.39
CA ALA A 778 7.00 12.23 29.01
C ALA A 778 6.94 10.95 29.85
N THR A 779 7.52 9.87 29.32
CA THR A 779 7.77 8.66 30.11
C THR A 779 8.88 8.94 31.13
N GLN A 780 9.06 8.06 32.12
CA GLN A 780 10.13 8.23 33.13
C GLN A 780 11.54 8.32 32.52
N ALA A 781 11.77 7.67 31.39
CA ALA A 781 13.07 7.70 30.69
C ALA A 781 13.31 9.01 29.93
N GLU A 782 12.26 9.76 29.63
CA GLU A 782 12.27 10.95 28.76
C GLU A 782 11.93 12.23 29.55
N GLU A 783 11.95 12.17 30.88
CA GLU A 783 11.51 13.29 31.71
C GLU A 783 12.47 14.49 31.60
N SER A 784 11.96 15.64 31.12
CA SER A 784 12.67 16.91 31.08
C SER A 784 12.41 17.74 32.34
N ILE A 785 13.14 18.85 32.54
CA ILE A 785 12.84 19.76 33.66
C ILE A 785 11.50 20.48 33.53
N LEU A 786 10.92 20.57 32.32
CA LEU A 786 9.61 21.19 32.05
C LEU A 786 8.45 20.20 32.07
N SER A 787 8.72 18.89 31.99
CA SER A 787 7.67 17.88 31.81
C SER A 787 6.60 17.90 32.92
N LEU A 788 5.33 17.80 32.55
CA LEU A 788 4.20 17.81 33.49
C LEU A 788 3.81 16.39 33.93
N SER A 789 3.26 16.31 35.15
CA SER A 789 2.73 15.04 35.66
C SER A 789 1.41 14.69 34.94
N PRO A 790 1.17 13.40 34.62
CA PRO A 790 -0.03 12.99 33.90
C PRO A 790 -1.32 13.12 34.73
N GLN A 791 -1.25 13.03 36.06
CA GLN A 791 -2.43 12.99 36.93
C GLN A 791 -3.28 14.30 36.87
N PRO A 792 -2.73 15.51 37.09
CA PRO A 792 -3.54 16.73 37.01
C PRO A 792 -4.16 16.95 35.62
N LEU A 793 -3.42 16.60 34.57
CA LEU A 793 -3.90 16.71 33.19
C LEU A 793 -5.04 15.74 32.90
N LEU A 794 -4.96 14.50 33.39
CA LEU A 794 -6.03 13.52 33.24
C LEU A 794 -7.32 13.97 33.97
N GLN A 795 -7.21 14.62 35.13
CA GLN A 795 -8.37 15.22 35.82
C GLN A 795 -9.03 16.33 34.99
N ILE A 796 -8.22 17.20 34.37
CA ILE A 796 -8.73 18.26 33.49
C ILE A 796 -9.46 17.65 32.28
N ILE A 797 -8.87 16.62 31.66
CA ILE A 797 -9.45 15.92 30.51
C ILE A 797 -10.74 15.18 30.89
N ALA A 798 -10.79 14.53 32.06
CA ALA A 798 -12.00 13.87 32.54
C ALA A 798 -13.17 14.86 32.69
N LYS A 799 -12.91 16.04 33.27
CA LYS A 799 -13.91 17.12 33.37
C LYS A 799 -14.32 17.66 31.99
N ALA A 800 -13.39 17.79 31.05
CA ALA A 800 -13.69 18.22 29.69
C ALA A 800 -14.59 17.20 28.96
N ASN A 801 -14.25 15.92 29.07
CA ASN A 801 -15.00 14.80 28.49
C ASN A 801 -16.44 14.70 29.04
N GLN A 802 -16.65 15.05 30.32
CA GLN A 802 -18.00 15.12 30.90
C GLN A 802 -18.86 16.24 30.28
N ARG A 803 -18.25 17.33 29.79
CA ARG A 803 -18.96 18.43 29.12
C ARG A 803 -19.27 18.08 27.66
N GLN A 804 -18.28 17.51 26.98
CA GLN A 804 -18.39 17.10 25.58
C GLN A 804 -17.44 15.94 25.29
N VAL A 805 -17.99 14.82 24.85
CA VAL A 805 -17.21 13.66 24.43
C VAL A 805 -16.63 13.93 23.03
N THR A 806 -15.32 13.82 22.90
CA THR A 806 -14.61 13.91 21.61
C THR A 806 -13.54 12.82 21.53
N SER A 807 -13.19 12.41 20.32
CA SER A 807 -12.10 11.45 20.09
C SER A 807 -10.77 11.97 20.63
N THR A 808 -10.49 13.26 20.50
CA THR A 808 -9.26 13.88 21.02
C THR A 808 -9.12 13.77 22.55
N TRP A 809 -10.19 14.02 23.32
CA TRP A 809 -10.15 13.87 24.78
C TRP A 809 -9.90 12.41 25.19
N LEU A 810 -10.51 11.46 24.49
CA LEU A 810 -10.32 10.03 24.73
C LEU A 810 -8.91 9.55 24.35
N THR A 811 -8.34 10.04 23.25
CA THR A 811 -6.94 9.76 22.89
C THR A 811 -5.98 10.26 23.97
N LEU A 812 -6.17 11.48 24.46
CA LEU A 812 -5.34 12.03 25.54
C LEU A 812 -5.52 11.25 26.84
N ALA A 813 -6.76 10.90 27.21
CA ALA A 813 -7.03 10.07 28.37
C ALA A 813 -6.35 8.68 28.28
N THR A 814 -6.29 8.11 27.08
CA THR A 814 -5.61 6.85 26.79
C THR A 814 -4.10 6.99 27.00
N ILE A 815 -3.49 8.01 26.39
CA ILE A 815 -2.04 8.25 26.48
C ILE A 815 -1.61 8.49 27.94
N LEU A 816 -2.31 9.38 28.65
CA LEU A 816 -1.97 9.73 30.03
C LEU A 816 -2.21 8.57 31.00
N THR A 817 -3.27 7.79 30.81
CA THR A 817 -3.48 6.56 31.61
C THR A 817 -2.36 5.55 31.38
N GLY A 818 -1.91 5.37 30.13
CA GLY A 818 -0.78 4.50 29.80
C GLY A 818 0.53 4.96 30.46
N GLN A 819 0.78 6.28 30.51
CA GLN A 819 1.96 6.85 31.17
C GLN A 819 1.97 6.66 32.71
N LEU A 820 0.82 6.38 33.34
CA LEU A 820 0.76 6.02 34.77
C LEU A 820 1.29 4.60 35.03
N TYR A 821 1.39 3.78 33.99
CA TYR A 821 1.98 2.46 34.10
C TYR A 821 3.51 2.57 34.00
N PRO A 822 4.27 1.97 34.94
CA PRO A 822 5.72 2.03 34.91
C PRO A 822 6.28 1.36 33.65
N GLY A 823 7.23 2.03 32.99
CA GLY A 823 7.91 1.50 31.81
C GLY A 823 8.75 0.27 32.13
N LYS A 824 8.95 -0.59 31.13
CA LYS A 824 9.89 -1.72 31.25
C LYS A 824 11.31 -1.17 31.30
N SER A 825 12.09 -1.63 32.28
CA SER A 825 13.51 -1.34 32.40
C SER A 825 14.30 -2.65 32.38
N LEU A 826 15.59 -2.59 32.04
CA LEU A 826 16.52 -3.72 32.19
C LEU A 826 16.50 -4.27 33.63
N GLU A 827 16.25 -3.42 34.62
CA GLU A 827 16.16 -3.78 36.03
C GLU A 827 14.79 -4.37 36.43
N ASN A 828 13.74 -4.08 35.65
CA ASN A 828 12.37 -4.54 35.92
C ASN A 828 11.60 -4.78 34.63
N LEU A 829 11.71 -6.01 34.12
CA LEU A 829 11.06 -6.44 32.87
C LEU A 829 9.54 -6.62 33.00
N ASN A 830 9.03 -6.77 34.23
CA ASN A 830 7.61 -6.94 34.54
C ASN A 830 7.18 -5.94 35.63
N PRO A 831 7.19 -4.63 35.32
CA PRO A 831 6.88 -3.61 36.29
C PRO A 831 5.39 -3.68 36.65
N LYS A 832 5.05 -3.39 37.91
CA LYS A 832 3.67 -3.35 38.40
C LYS A 832 3.32 -1.90 38.75
N PRO A 833 2.09 -1.44 38.45
CA PRO A 833 1.68 -0.08 38.75
C PRO A 833 1.67 0.16 40.25
N THR A 834 2.00 1.39 40.66
CA THR A 834 1.99 1.79 42.07
C THR A 834 0.55 1.78 42.60
N ARG A 835 0.39 1.58 43.91
CA ARG A 835 -0.93 1.58 44.56
C ARG A 835 -1.69 2.89 44.31
N ASP A 836 -0.98 4.01 44.32
CA ASP A 836 -1.56 5.33 44.10
C ASP A 836 -2.05 5.51 42.65
N ALA A 837 -1.30 5.00 41.67
CA ALA A 837 -1.72 5.01 40.27
C ALA A 837 -2.98 4.15 40.06
N ILE A 838 -3.04 2.96 40.67
CA ILE A 838 -4.23 2.08 40.60
C ILE A 838 -5.45 2.80 41.20
N GLN A 839 -5.32 3.38 42.41
CA GLN A 839 -6.43 4.08 43.06
C GLN A 839 -6.91 5.29 42.26
N PHE A 840 -5.99 6.00 41.63
CA PHE A 840 -6.29 7.14 40.78
C PHE A 840 -7.07 6.74 39.52
N VAL A 841 -6.65 5.66 38.84
CA VAL A 841 -7.36 5.12 37.67
C VAL A 841 -8.73 4.57 38.06
N GLU A 842 -8.85 3.90 39.21
CA GLU A 842 -10.14 3.42 39.74
C GLU A 842 -11.14 4.57 39.98
N GLN A 843 -10.67 5.75 40.35
CA GLN A 843 -11.50 6.93 40.54
C GLN A 843 -11.90 7.60 39.21
N LEU A 844 -10.98 7.77 38.27
CA LEU A 844 -11.22 8.52 37.04
C LEU A 844 -11.79 7.70 35.88
N ALA A 845 -11.52 6.40 35.79
CA ALA A 845 -12.04 5.58 34.70
C ALA A 845 -13.58 5.63 34.60
N PRO A 846 -14.35 5.55 35.71
CA PRO A 846 -15.80 5.74 35.67
C PRO A 846 -16.22 7.12 35.13
N GLU A 847 -15.52 8.19 35.52
CA GLU A 847 -15.81 9.56 35.09
C GLU A 847 -15.64 9.77 33.59
N ILE A 848 -14.70 9.04 32.97
CA ILE A 848 -14.44 9.09 31.53
C ILE A 848 -15.39 8.16 30.76
N MET A 849 -15.64 6.95 31.28
CA MET A 849 -16.43 5.93 30.58
C MET A 849 -17.94 6.22 30.61
N ALA A 850 -18.48 6.77 31.70
CA ALA A 850 -19.92 6.94 31.86
C ALA A 850 -20.58 7.85 30.80
N PRO A 851 -20.03 9.05 30.47
CA PRO A 851 -20.59 9.89 29.40
C PRO A 851 -20.57 9.20 28.03
N CYS A 852 -19.50 8.45 27.73
CA CYS A 852 -19.35 7.73 26.47
C CYS A 852 -20.40 6.63 26.34
N LEU A 853 -20.54 5.79 27.38
CA LEU A 853 -21.47 4.67 27.38
C LEU A 853 -22.92 5.12 27.31
N LEU A 854 -23.26 6.27 27.90
CA LEU A 854 -24.60 6.86 27.78
C LEU A 854 -24.95 7.17 26.32
N LEU A 855 -24.04 7.79 25.56
CA LEU A 855 -24.24 8.10 24.14
C LEU A 855 -24.31 6.84 23.28
N MET A 856 -23.47 5.85 23.58
CA MET A 856 -23.37 4.59 22.85
C MET A 856 -24.58 3.67 23.01
N THR A 857 -25.49 3.95 23.95
CA THR A 857 -26.76 3.20 24.05
C THR A 857 -27.60 3.27 22.77
N ASN A 858 -27.43 4.32 21.95
CA ASN A 858 -28.02 4.43 20.63
C ASN A 858 -27.10 3.82 19.56
N THR A 859 -27.57 2.77 18.87
CA THR A 859 -26.81 2.14 17.77
C THR A 859 -26.51 3.10 16.62
N GLU A 860 -27.38 4.08 16.34
CA GLU A 860 -27.13 5.11 15.32
C GLU A 860 -25.93 6.01 15.67
N TYR A 861 -25.71 6.26 16.97
CA TYR A 861 -24.55 7.02 17.43
C TYR A 861 -23.25 6.26 17.15
N LEU A 862 -23.25 4.94 17.34
CA LEU A 862 -22.11 4.07 17.06
C LEU A 862 -21.70 4.13 15.58
N GLU A 863 -22.68 4.15 14.68
CA GLU A 863 -22.43 4.21 13.24
C GLU A 863 -22.03 5.61 12.77
N SER A 864 -22.57 6.66 13.42
CA SER A 864 -22.34 8.05 13.01
C SER A 864 -21.05 8.67 13.59
N ASN A 865 -20.50 8.11 14.67
CA ASN A 865 -19.31 8.64 15.38
C ASN A 865 -18.23 7.58 15.61
N PRO A 866 -17.70 6.95 14.56
CA PRO A 866 -16.79 5.81 14.68
C PRO A 866 -15.44 6.15 15.33
N ASP A 867 -14.98 7.40 15.21
CA ASP A 867 -13.75 7.90 15.81
C ASP A 867 -13.84 7.94 17.35
N VAL A 868 -14.97 8.40 17.90
CA VAL A 868 -15.23 8.40 19.34
C VAL A 868 -15.31 6.98 19.89
N VAL A 869 -16.02 6.08 19.19
CA VAL A 869 -16.16 4.68 19.60
C VAL A 869 -14.82 3.96 19.59
N GLN A 870 -14.00 4.20 18.56
CA GLN A 870 -12.67 3.65 18.45
C GLN A 870 -11.77 4.07 19.62
N GLU A 871 -11.71 5.37 19.92
CA GLU A 871 -10.84 5.87 21.00
C GLU A 871 -11.39 5.52 22.39
N PHE A 872 -12.70 5.39 22.55
CA PHE A 872 -13.30 4.85 23.78
C PHE A 872 -12.85 3.41 24.05
N PHE A 873 -12.95 2.52 23.06
CA PHE A 873 -12.52 1.13 23.24
C PHE A 873 -11.00 1.03 23.40
N ARG A 874 -10.23 1.94 22.81
CA ARG A 874 -8.78 2.05 23.05
C ARG A 874 -8.48 2.43 24.50
N PHE A 875 -9.20 3.40 25.07
CA PHE A 875 -9.09 3.75 26.47
C PHE A 875 -9.45 2.56 27.39
N ALA A 876 -10.59 1.91 27.12
CA ALA A 876 -11.02 0.74 27.88
C ALA A 876 -10.03 -0.43 27.77
N GLU A 877 -9.39 -0.60 26.61
CA GLU A 877 -8.35 -1.60 26.37
C GLU A 877 -7.10 -1.35 27.23
N VAL A 878 -6.61 -0.10 27.30
CA VAL A 878 -5.49 0.26 28.19
C VAL A 878 -5.83 -0.04 29.65
N VAL A 879 -7.03 0.33 30.11
CA VAL A 879 -7.47 0.01 31.48
C VAL A 879 -7.54 -1.51 31.69
N ALA A 880 -8.03 -2.28 30.73
CA ALA A 880 -8.12 -3.74 30.82
C ALA A 880 -6.73 -4.43 30.82
N LEU A 881 -5.77 -3.89 30.07
CA LEU A 881 -4.43 -4.46 29.91
C LEU A 881 -3.52 -4.15 31.10
N ASP A 882 -3.40 -2.85 31.41
CA ASP A 882 -2.41 -2.31 32.33
C ASP A 882 -2.97 -2.25 33.77
N PHE A 883 -4.27 -2.01 33.92
CA PHE A 883 -4.96 -1.91 35.21
C PHE A 883 -6.04 -2.99 35.36
N SER A 884 -5.68 -4.24 35.06
CA SER A 884 -6.63 -5.35 34.86
C SER A 884 -7.57 -5.64 36.03
N THR A 885 -7.21 -5.30 37.28
CA THR A 885 -8.13 -5.43 38.42
C THR A 885 -9.13 -4.28 38.50
N SER A 886 -8.75 -3.09 38.03
CA SER A 886 -9.54 -1.85 38.12
C SER A 886 -10.78 -1.88 37.21
N ILE A 887 -10.72 -2.57 36.08
CA ILE A 887 -11.90 -2.73 35.20
C ILE A 887 -13.06 -3.49 35.90
N TYR A 888 -12.75 -4.44 36.77
CA TYR A 888 -13.73 -5.18 37.57
C TYR A 888 -14.19 -4.44 38.84
N ARG A 889 -13.51 -3.32 39.17
CA ARG A 889 -13.87 -2.42 40.28
C ARG A 889 -14.80 -1.30 39.85
N LEU A 890 -15.11 -1.19 38.55
CA LEU A 890 -16.11 -0.25 38.03
C LEU A 890 -17.48 -0.51 38.69
N PRO A 891 -18.34 0.52 38.81
CA PRO A 891 -19.74 0.32 39.20
C PRO A 891 -20.39 -0.77 38.34
N GLN A 892 -21.17 -1.66 38.95
CA GLN A 892 -21.71 -2.85 38.26
C GLN A 892 -22.51 -2.48 37.00
N ASP A 893 -23.38 -1.47 37.09
CA ASP A 893 -24.17 -0.99 35.95
C ASP A 893 -23.28 -0.50 34.79
N LEU A 894 -22.14 0.12 35.12
CA LEU A 894 -21.20 0.64 34.14
C LEU A 894 -20.41 -0.49 33.47
N LEU A 895 -19.96 -1.48 34.24
CA LEU A 895 -19.28 -2.66 33.70
C LEU A 895 -20.21 -3.47 32.78
N SER A 896 -21.46 -3.68 33.19
CA SER A 896 -22.45 -4.35 32.36
C SER A 896 -22.74 -3.56 31.08
N SER A 897 -22.84 -2.22 31.17
CA SER A 897 -23.01 -1.36 30.00
C SER A 897 -21.81 -1.43 29.05
N LEU A 898 -20.58 -1.41 29.56
CA LEU A 898 -19.35 -1.58 28.77
C LEU A 898 -19.36 -2.88 27.97
N LEU A 899 -19.63 -4.00 28.63
CA LEU A 899 -19.66 -5.32 27.99
C LEU A 899 -20.81 -5.44 27.00
N GLN A 900 -21.97 -4.84 27.29
CA GLN A 900 -23.11 -4.81 26.39
C GLN A 900 -22.80 -4.00 25.12
N GLN A 901 -22.28 -2.77 25.25
CA GLN A 901 -21.97 -1.93 24.10
C GLN A 901 -20.83 -2.49 23.25
N ALA A 902 -19.82 -3.10 23.87
CA ALA A 902 -18.81 -3.87 23.15
C ALA A 902 -19.46 -5.01 22.36
N THR A 903 -20.37 -5.78 22.96
CA THR A 903 -21.05 -6.89 22.28
C THR A 903 -21.91 -6.42 21.10
N VAL A 904 -22.64 -5.31 21.25
CA VAL A 904 -23.43 -4.69 20.15
C VAL A 904 -22.52 -4.24 19.02
N SER A 905 -21.36 -3.67 19.34
CA SER A 905 -20.39 -3.16 18.36
C SER A 905 -19.83 -4.25 17.44
N LEU A 906 -19.82 -5.52 17.87
CA LEU A 906 -19.41 -6.67 17.05
C LEU A 906 -20.35 -6.96 15.86
N GLY A 907 -21.55 -6.35 15.84
CA GLY A 907 -22.55 -6.52 14.79
C GLY A 907 -22.69 -5.35 13.82
N LEU A 908 -21.89 -4.29 13.97
CA LEU A 908 -21.96 -3.08 13.13
C LEU A 908 -21.50 -3.34 11.69
N GLN A 909 -22.02 -2.56 10.73
CA GLN A 909 -21.47 -2.52 9.37
C GLN A 909 -20.20 -1.66 9.27
N GLU A 910 -20.05 -0.70 10.19
CA GLU A 910 -18.90 0.20 10.28
C GLU A 910 -17.66 -0.57 10.80
N ARG A 911 -16.52 -0.45 10.10
CA ARG A 911 -15.34 -1.29 10.30
C ARG A 911 -14.48 -0.88 11.50
N TYR A 912 -14.27 0.42 11.71
CA TYR A 912 -13.31 0.95 12.68
C TYR A 912 -13.74 0.68 14.12
N SER A 913 -15.01 0.97 14.44
CA SER A 913 -15.65 0.73 15.74
C SER A 913 -15.69 -0.76 16.08
N LEU A 914 -16.08 -1.59 15.10
CA LEU A 914 -16.13 -3.03 15.24
C LEU A 914 -14.73 -3.61 15.51
N ALA A 915 -13.72 -3.20 14.73
CA ALA A 915 -12.36 -3.65 14.93
C ALA A 915 -11.78 -3.21 16.28
N ALA A 916 -12.11 -2.00 16.76
CA ALA A 916 -11.71 -1.53 18.08
C ALA A 916 -12.34 -2.34 19.21
N SER A 917 -13.64 -2.63 19.13
CA SER A 917 -14.32 -3.51 20.07
C SER A 917 -13.74 -4.93 20.07
N CYS A 918 -13.33 -5.45 18.90
CA CYS A 918 -12.67 -6.75 18.82
C CYS A 918 -11.34 -6.76 19.58
N ARG A 919 -10.49 -5.74 19.38
CA ARG A 919 -9.20 -5.61 20.10
C ARG A 919 -9.42 -5.55 21.61
N PHE A 920 -10.35 -4.71 22.05
CA PHE A 920 -10.74 -4.63 23.46
C PHE A 920 -11.13 -6.00 24.03
N PHE A 921 -12.00 -6.77 23.35
CA PHE A 921 -12.39 -8.10 23.83
C PHE A 921 -11.24 -9.10 23.83
N VAL A 922 -10.40 -9.12 22.80
CA VAL A 922 -9.21 -10.00 22.77
C VAL A 922 -8.31 -9.70 23.97
N THR A 923 -8.03 -8.43 24.24
CA THR A 923 -7.19 -7.99 25.36
C THR A 923 -7.82 -8.35 26.70
N LEU A 924 -9.10 -7.99 26.91
CA LEU A 924 -9.85 -8.29 28.14
C LEU A 924 -9.91 -9.80 28.41
N LEU A 925 -10.34 -10.60 27.43
CA LEU A 925 -10.51 -12.05 27.60
C LEU A 925 -9.16 -12.74 27.79
N ARG A 926 -8.15 -12.39 27.00
CA ARG A 926 -6.81 -12.99 27.14
C ARG A 926 -6.27 -12.71 28.54
N LYS A 927 -6.34 -11.47 29.03
CA LYS A 927 -5.85 -11.12 30.37
C LYS A 927 -6.64 -11.82 31.46
N THR A 928 -7.96 -11.78 31.40
CA THR A 928 -8.85 -12.32 32.43
C THR A 928 -8.82 -13.85 32.50
N LEU A 929 -8.81 -14.54 31.36
CA LEU A 929 -8.87 -15.99 31.30
C LEU A 929 -7.52 -16.66 31.57
N THR A 930 -6.39 -15.94 31.45
CA THR A 930 -5.05 -16.48 31.69
C THR A 930 -4.44 -16.09 33.04
N THR A 931 -4.89 -14.98 33.65
CA THR A 931 -4.37 -14.50 34.93
C THR A 931 -5.05 -15.22 36.10
N SER A 932 -4.28 -15.94 36.91
CA SER A 932 -4.80 -16.72 38.05
C SER A 932 -5.49 -15.86 39.13
N GLU A 933 -5.04 -14.62 39.32
CA GLU A 933 -5.63 -13.67 40.28
C GLU A 933 -7.06 -13.25 39.90
N LEU A 934 -7.45 -13.39 38.62
CA LEU A 934 -8.77 -13.01 38.08
C LEU A 934 -9.69 -14.21 37.83
N ALA A 935 -9.41 -15.37 38.45
CA ALA A 935 -10.17 -16.60 38.19
C ALA A 935 -11.67 -16.48 38.51
N ARG A 936 -12.04 -15.74 39.57
CA ARG A 936 -13.46 -15.53 39.94
C ARG A 936 -14.16 -14.63 38.93
N GLU A 937 -13.49 -13.57 38.52
CA GLU A 937 -13.94 -12.60 37.53
C GLU A 937 -14.10 -13.27 36.16
N ALA A 938 -13.18 -14.17 35.79
CA ALA A 938 -13.26 -15.01 34.60
C ALA A 938 -14.52 -15.88 34.57
N ASP A 939 -14.83 -16.57 35.69
CA ASP A 939 -16.02 -17.40 35.80
C ASP A 939 -17.31 -16.56 35.74
N ALA A 940 -17.33 -15.40 36.39
CA ALA A 940 -18.45 -14.46 36.35
C ALA A 940 -18.67 -13.90 34.92
N LEU A 941 -17.61 -13.46 34.24
CA LEU A 941 -17.70 -12.91 32.88
C LEU A 941 -18.23 -13.96 31.89
N MET A 942 -17.72 -15.19 31.94
CA MET A 942 -18.14 -16.27 31.05
C MET A 942 -19.57 -16.73 31.32
N SER A 943 -20.01 -16.73 32.57
CA SER A 943 -21.39 -17.12 32.93
C SER A 943 -22.43 -16.05 32.60
N LEU A 944 -22.12 -14.76 32.80
CA LEU A 944 -23.04 -13.65 32.57
C LEU A 944 -23.09 -13.19 31.10
N HIS A 945 -21.93 -13.07 30.45
CA HIS A 945 -21.82 -12.43 29.12
C HIS A 945 -21.28 -13.36 28.02
N GLY A 946 -20.67 -14.50 28.37
CA GLY A 946 -20.00 -15.39 27.41
C GLY A 946 -20.89 -15.84 26.25
N LYS A 947 -22.14 -16.22 26.53
CA LYS A 947 -23.11 -16.63 25.50
C LYS A 947 -23.47 -15.49 24.54
N GLN A 948 -23.66 -14.27 25.06
CA GLN A 948 -24.00 -13.09 24.25
C GLN A 948 -22.86 -12.70 23.31
N ILE A 949 -21.62 -12.75 23.81
CA ILE A 949 -20.41 -12.48 23.02
C ILE A 949 -20.26 -13.51 21.90
N VAL A 950 -20.35 -14.80 22.22
CA VAL A 950 -20.26 -15.87 21.21
C VAL A 950 -21.39 -15.77 20.18
N ALA A 951 -22.60 -15.42 20.60
CA ALA A 951 -23.71 -15.19 19.69
C ALA A 951 -23.41 -14.04 18.72
N ALA A 952 -23.03 -12.86 19.22
CA ALA A 952 -22.70 -11.72 18.38
C ALA A 952 -21.61 -12.06 17.34
N ILE A 953 -20.56 -12.79 17.75
CA ILE A 953 -19.50 -13.26 16.86
C ILE A 953 -20.05 -14.20 15.78
N VAL A 954 -20.84 -15.21 16.15
CA VAL A 954 -21.37 -16.21 15.20
C VAL A 954 -22.31 -15.55 14.19
N TYR A 955 -23.19 -14.65 14.64
CA TYR A 955 -24.06 -13.87 13.76
C TYR A 955 -23.26 -12.90 12.86
N GLY A 956 -22.18 -12.30 13.39
CA GLY A 956 -21.22 -11.48 12.65
C GLY A 956 -20.56 -12.26 11.52
N VAL A 957 -20.00 -13.43 11.82
CA VAL A 957 -19.40 -14.36 10.85
C VAL A 957 -20.41 -14.78 9.79
N ALA A 958 -21.63 -15.14 10.20
CA ALA A 958 -22.67 -15.65 9.31
C ALA A 958 -23.20 -14.63 8.28
N GLY A 959 -22.94 -13.34 8.47
CA GLY A 959 -23.42 -12.35 7.49
C GLY A 959 -23.57 -10.93 8.00
N LEU A 960 -23.67 -10.73 9.33
CA LEU A 960 -23.92 -9.40 9.87
C LEU A 960 -22.71 -8.48 9.77
N ALA A 961 -21.49 -8.93 10.07
CA ALA A 961 -20.31 -8.04 10.06
C ALA A 961 -19.63 -7.99 8.68
N PRO A 962 -18.90 -6.94 8.30
CA PRO A 962 -18.11 -6.93 7.06
C PRO A 962 -17.05 -8.05 7.03
N ARG A 963 -16.76 -8.56 5.83
CA ARG A 963 -15.79 -9.66 5.63
C ARG A 963 -14.37 -9.32 6.05
N SER A 964 -14.00 -8.07 5.88
CA SER A 964 -12.68 -7.55 6.23
C SER A 964 -12.37 -7.62 7.72
N VAL A 965 -13.35 -7.91 8.59
CA VAL A 965 -13.19 -8.03 10.05
C VAL A 965 -13.43 -9.44 10.58
N THR A 966 -13.73 -10.40 9.69
CA THR A 966 -13.87 -11.82 10.04
C THR A 966 -12.62 -12.37 10.75
N ALA A 967 -11.44 -11.89 10.36
CA ALA A 967 -10.17 -12.16 11.01
C ALA A 967 -10.18 -11.80 12.50
N ASN A 968 -10.66 -10.60 12.84
CA ASN A 968 -10.71 -10.09 14.21
C ASN A 968 -11.76 -10.83 15.06
N LEU A 969 -12.94 -11.11 14.48
CA LEU A 969 -13.98 -11.91 15.15
C LEU A 969 -13.49 -13.32 15.50
N ASN A 970 -12.71 -13.93 14.60
CA ASN A 970 -12.09 -15.23 14.85
C ASN A 970 -11.08 -15.19 16.01
N GLU A 971 -10.34 -14.09 16.21
CA GLU A 971 -9.39 -14.00 17.32
C GLU A 971 -10.08 -14.05 18.69
N ILE A 972 -11.22 -13.38 18.84
CA ILE A 972 -12.04 -13.44 20.06
C ILE A 972 -12.55 -14.87 20.26
N LEU A 973 -13.12 -15.47 19.20
CA LEU A 973 -13.68 -16.81 19.25
C LEU A 973 -12.60 -17.85 19.60
N PHE A 974 -11.44 -17.73 18.96
CA PHE A 974 -10.29 -18.59 19.22
C PHE A 974 -9.84 -18.45 20.67
N CYS A 975 -9.71 -17.22 21.20
CA CYS A 975 -9.35 -16.98 22.59
C CYS A 975 -10.28 -17.68 23.59
N ILE A 976 -11.59 -17.68 23.34
CA ILE A 976 -12.58 -18.37 24.18
C ILE A 976 -12.44 -19.89 24.02
N THR A 977 -12.37 -20.40 22.78
CA THR A 977 -12.29 -21.85 22.52
C THR A 977 -11.00 -22.49 23.04
N SER A 978 -9.88 -21.76 23.04
CA SER A 978 -8.58 -22.27 23.50
C SER A 978 -8.44 -22.28 25.02
N THR A 979 -9.22 -21.48 25.75
CA THR A 979 -9.13 -21.33 27.21
C THR A 979 -10.30 -21.97 27.96
N ARG A 980 -11.53 -21.92 27.40
CA ARG A 980 -12.78 -22.39 28.03
C ARG A 980 -13.57 -23.29 27.06
N LEU A 981 -12.93 -24.37 26.60
CA LEU A 981 -13.45 -25.26 25.54
C LEU A 981 -14.86 -25.80 25.80
N GLU A 982 -15.15 -26.27 27.03
CA GLU A 982 -16.45 -26.86 27.36
C GLU A 982 -17.60 -25.85 27.29
N GLN A 983 -17.38 -24.64 27.83
CA GLN A 983 -18.35 -23.55 27.78
C GLN A 983 -18.55 -23.06 26.34
N ALA A 984 -17.46 -22.90 25.59
CA ALA A 984 -17.52 -22.51 24.18
C ALA A 984 -18.33 -23.52 23.35
N ARG A 985 -18.12 -24.82 23.58
CA ARG A 985 -18.86 -25.90 22.93
C ARG A 985 -20.35 -25.84 23.24
N ALA A 986 -20.72 -25.60 24.50
CA ALA A 986 -22.12 -25.48 24.92
C ALA A 986 -22.81 -24.29 24.23
N PHE A 987 -22.17 -23.11 24.23
CA PHE A 987 -22.72 -21.91 23.60
C PHE A 987 -22.87 -22.07 22.08
N LEU A 988 -21.84 -22.56 21.39
CA LEU A 988 -21.88 -22.79 19.94
C LEU A 988 -23.00 -23.77 19.54
N SER A 989 -23.17 -24.84 20.31
CA SER A 989 -24.24 -25.82 20.08
C SER A 989 -25.63 -25.19 20.23
N GLU A 990 -25.81 -24.33 21.24
CA GLU A 990 -27.11 -23.71 21.46
C GLU A 990 -27.44 -22.66 20.38
N ILE A 991 -26.43 -21.90 19.94
CA ILE A 991 -26.62 -20.79 18.97
C ILE A 991 -26.82 -21.33 17.55
N LEU A 992 -25.89 -22.18 17.06
CA LEU A 992 -25.90 -22.64 15.66
C LEU A 992 -27.14 -23.47 15.31
N PHE A 993 -27.62 -24.25 16.28
CA PHE A 993 -28.76 -25.15 16.10
C PHE A 993 -30.08 -24.56 16.61
N SER A 994 -30.09 -23.28 17.01
CA SER A 994 -31.32 -22.58 17.35
C SER A 994 -32.26 -22.43 16.12
N PRO A 995 -33.59 -22.41 16.34
CA PRO A 995 -34.55 -22.15 15.27
C PRO A 995 -34.33 -20.76 14.67
N ASP A 996 -34.01 -19.76 15.48
CA ASP A 996 -33.78 -18.37 15.05
C ASP A 996 -32.60 -18.24 14.09
N PHE A 997 -31.47 -18.89 14.41
CA PHE A 997 -30.30 -18.87 13.53
C PHE A 997 -30.58 -19.58 12.19
N THR A 998 -31.29 -20.71 12.24
CA THR A 998 -31.64 -21.50 11.05
C THR A 998 -32.62 -20.75 10.14
N ALA A 999 -33.59 -20.04 10.72
CA ALA A 999 -34.54 -19.23 9.97
C ALA A 999 -33.85 -18.04 9.28
N LYS A 1000 -32.87 -17.41 9.94
CA LYS A 1000 -32.14 -16.26 9.41
C LYS A 1000 -31.10 -16.63 8.34
N TYR A 1001 -30.47 -17.79 8.46
CA TYR A 1001 -29.44 -18.28 7.53
C TYR A 1001 -29.79 -19.66 6.96
N PRO A 1002 -30.76 -19.76 6.04
CA PRO A 1002 -31.25 -21.05 5.53
C PRO A 1002 -30.20 -21.82 4.73
N MET A 1003 -29.18 -21.14 4.19
CA MET A 1003 -28.08 -21.76 3.45
C MET A 1003 -27.08 -22.52 4.34
N ALA A 1004 -27.07 -22.24 5.66
CA ALA A 1004 -26.26 -22.97 6.61
C ALA A 1004 -26.89 -24.34 6.91
N THR A 1005 -26.62 -25.32 6.05
CA THR A 1005 -27.12 -26.69 6.23
C THR A 1005 -26.65 -27.29 7.56
N GLN A 1006 -27.37 -28.31 8.06
CA GLN A 1006 -26.98 -29.01 9.28
C GLN A 1006 -25.54 -29.54 9.21
N LYS A 1007 -25.16 -30.12 8.06
CA LYS A 1007 -23.79 -30.60 7.80
C LYS A 1007 -22.76 -29.46 7.84
N ALA A 1008 -23.08 -28.28 7.30
CA ALA A 1008 -22.18 -27.12 7.33
C ALA A 1008 -21.96 -26.61 8.76
N LYS A 1009 -23.01 -26.57 9.58
CA LYS A 1009 -22.94 -26.18 11.00
C LYS A 1009 -22.10 -27.15 11.83
N GLU A 1010 -22.31 -28.45 11.64
CA GLU A 1010 -21.52 -29.51 12.30
C GLU A 1010 -20.04 -29.43 11.91
N THR A 1011 -19.76 -29.29 10.61
CA THR A 1011 -18.39 -29.16 10.08
C THR A 1011 -17.70 -27.92 10.64
N PHE A 1012 -18.37 -26.76 10.63
CA PHE A 1012 -17.84 -25.53 11.22
C PHE A 1012 -17.50 -25.70 12.70
N MET A 1013 -18.42 -26.25 13.48
CA MET A 1013 -18.21 -26.46 14.92
C MET A 1013 -17.05 -27.44 15.19
N THR A 1014 -16.96 -28.55 14.46
CA THR A 1014 -15.86 -29.51 14.61
C THR A 1014 -14.51 -28.91 14.22
N SER A 1015 -14.42 -28.24 13.07
CA SER A 1015 -13.19 -27.64 12.58
C SER A 1015 -12.69 -26.50 13.48
N LEU A 1016 -13.61 -25.69 14.03
CA LEU A 1016 -13.30 -24.61 14.94
C LEU A 1016 -12.78 -25.13 16.30
N LEU A 1017 -13.48 -26.09 16.92
CA LEU A 1017 -13.07 -26.65 18.22
C LEU A 1017 -11.79 -27.49 18.13
N ALA A 1018 -11.45 -28.01 16.94
CA ALA A 1018 -10.20 -28.73 16.68
C ALA A 1018 -9.02 -27.80 16.30
N ALA A 1019 -9.26 -26.51 16.12
CA ALA A 1019 -8.23 -25.57 15.70
C ALA A 1019 -7.18 -25.39 16.81
N ARG A 1020 -5.91 -25.69 16.48
CA ARG A 1020 -4.77 -25.51 17.41
C ARG A 1020 -4.13 -24.12 17.35
N ASN A 1021 -4.44 -23.36 16.31
CA ASN A 1021 -3.94 -22.00 16.11
C ASN A 1021 -5.01 -21.13 15.45
N ALA A 1022 -4.86 -19.81 15.57
CA ALA A 1022 -5.81 -18.84 15.05
C ALA A 1022 -5.98 -18.93 13.53
N HIS A 1023 -4.94 -19.33 12.79
CA HIS A 1023 -4.97 -19.50 11.33
C HIS A 1023 -5.96 -20.60 10.90
N LYS A 1024 -5.90 -21.78 11.53
CA LYS A 1024 -6.86 -22.87 11.24
C LYS A 1024 -8.29 -22.50 11.63
N GLY A 1025 -8.45 -21.77 12.74
CA GLY A 1025 -9.76 -21.22 13.14
C GLY A 1025 -10.30 -20.25 12.07
N ARG A 1026 -9.45 -19.36 11.56
CA ARG A 1026 -9.81 -18.40 10.50
C ARG A 1026 -10.30 -19.11 9.26
N HIS A 1027 -9.63 -20.18 8.83
CA HIS A 1027 -10.08 -20.97 7.67
C HIS A 1027 -11.49 -21.55 7.87
N ALA A 1028 -11.78 -22.13 9.04
CA ALA A 1028 -13.11 -22.66 9.35
C ALA A 1028 -14.19 -21.57 9.35
N VAL A 1029 -13.88 -20.40 9.93
CA VAL A 1029 -14.75 -19.22 9.96
C VAL A 1029 -15.03 -18.69 8.55
N THR A 1030 -14.00 -18.55 7.70
CA THR A 1030 -14.15 -18.06 6.33
C THR A 1030 -14.98 -19.02 5.49
N GLN A 1031 -14.75 -20.33 5.59
CA GLN A 1031 -15.55 -21.34 4.89
C GLN A 1031 -17.03 -21.25 5.28
N PHE A 1032 -17.32 -21.14 6.59
CA PHE A 1032 -18.69 -21.03 7.07
C PHE A 1032 -19.37 -19.71 6.65
N GLN A 1033 -18.63 -18.61 6.65
CA GLN A 1033 -19.11 -17.30 6.17
C GLN A 1033 -19.48 -17.32 4.68
N THR A 1034 -18.73 -18.06 3.86
CA THR A 1034 -19.03 -18.19 2.42
C THR A 1034 -20.35 -18.92 2.19
N ILE A 1035 -20.59 -20.00 2.94
CA ILE A 1035 -21.83 -20.80 2.87
C ILE A 1035 -23.03 -19.97 3.34
N THR A 1036 -22.92 -19.33 4.50
CA THR A 1036 -24.03 -18.56 5.12
C THR A 1036 -24.49 -17.37 4.29
N ARG A 1037 -23.59 -16.75 3.51
CA ARG A 1037 -23.94 -15.65 2.58
C ARG A 1037 -24.43 -16.09 1.21
N GLY A 1038 -24.48 -17.39 0.92
CA GLY A 1038 -24.81 -17.91 -0.42
C GLY A 1038 -23.77 -17.50 -1.47
N LEU A 1039 -22.54 -17.23 -1.03
CA LEU A 1039 -21.43 -16.83 -1.89
C LEU A 1039 -20.50 -18.02 -2.20
N GLU A 1040 -20.93 -19.22 -1.81
CA GLU A 1040 -20.37 -20.49 -2.22
C GLU A 1040 -20.45 -20.59 -3.74
N GLY A 1041 -19.29 -20.66 -4.38
CA GLY A 1041 -19.21 -20.51 -5.82
C GLY A 1041 -19.68 -19.11 -6.27
N THR A 1042 -19.08 -18.03 -5.76
CA THR A 1042 -19.11 -16.71 -6.43
C THR A 1042 -17.73 -16.07 -6.33
N THR A 1043 -17.31 -15.27 -7.31
CA THR A 1043 -16.03 -14.54 -7.30
C THR A 1043 -15.93 -13.63 -6.08
N TYR A 1044 -17.01 -12.93 -5.76
CA TYR A 1044 -17.12 -12.09 -4.56
C TYR A 1044 -16.89 -12.88 -3.27
N GLY A 1045 -17.19 -14.19 -3.25
CA GLY A 1045 -16.97 -15.11 -2.14
C GLY A 1045 -15.56 -15.14 -1.53
N TYR A 1046 -14.53 -14.82 -2.34
CA TYR A 1046 -13.15 -15.19 -2.03
C TYR A 1046 -12.12 -14.07 -2.25
N VAL A 1047 -12.54 -12.80 -2.37
CA VAL A 1047 -11.63 -11.65 -2.59
C VAL A 1047 -10.93 -11.17 -1.29
N THR A 1048 -11.13 -11.83 -0.15
CA THR A 1048 -10.46 -11.48 1.12
C THR A 1048 -9.90 -12.71 1.84
N ILE A 1049 -9.01 -13.45 1.18
CA ILE A 1049 -8.02 -14.28 1.88
C ILE A 1049 -6.74 -13.48 1.97
#